data_AF-A0A496PQ73-F1
#
_entry.id   AF-A0A496PQ73-F1
#
_cell.length_a   1.000
_cell.length_b   1.000
_cell.length_c   1.000
_cell.angle_alpha   90.00
_cell.angle_beta   90.00
_cell.angle_gamma   90.00
#
_symmetry.space_group_name_H-M   'P 1'
#
loop_
_entity.id
_entity.type
_entity.pdbx_description
1 polymer ?
#
loop_
_entity_poly.entity_id
_entity_poly.type
_entity_poly.pdbx_seq_one_letter_code
_entity_poly.pdbx_strand_id
1 'polypeptide(L)'
;MPGANSIDGLNSGFNTTEIVDSIITYERRNAVLLEQDQAKKTNIITAYKALQAKILALSAASYQLTKRTTFNAATASVSDESILTATTSGRVATGSYQLQVLDVARNHQLASQGISDDDASVMGTGTIEIQLGDGSLYNFDIDSNNNSLVGIKQTINDAHMGVTASIINDGSSSNPYRLMLTADKTGLSKKIEVISNLTGGLNLNYTSALFDSPEVLSFDSASDTTITLDSMASYSGNENKIYTFSVLGSGAQTIGTDVITIEWSDGTNSGQITVTQADAEVELVGDGADGLKLNFSTGQLSAGDTFQVAAFAPLIQEASDARISFGAGGETGSPIIVTSDSNIFNDVIAGVTLNITKVTQPGETVTVTTDTDISGIKTSVDDFITRYNDVMDFINEQNTYKQDSGESGVLFGDSTLWTMRYSMNTAIGTKIEGMDSEFSHLYALGIRTNLDGHLAITDYSRFEDALRNNLEDVVELFTDGGSSSASGIEFVSSTTETKIGEDYEVDITAAATKGVLQGTTINDPFDNPLTITSANNTIKLKVNGLESGEIKLSSRTYSSADELVREIQGKIDNDERIGSRGVVVEWVDQGSNGYLTFTSDSYGSQSKIERVTSISNSAYGSLGLTDATSTAGTDVAGTINGEEAEGTGQLLKGKEDNETTDGLVLKITLDPSQVGEAVEGTITITKGIAARMRDKVASYSKSGDGALDRRIKGYETQIETITKRIKEIDERLVIRREMLFKRFYEMERTLGELNSTGDFLTSQLANLDSNWKFNQK
;
A
#
# COMPACT_ATOMS: atom_id res chain seq x y z
N MET A 1 27.97 36.19 50.06
CA MET A 1 28.33 35.86 51.47
C MET A 1 29.36 36.87 51.96
N PRO A 2 29.47 37.20 53.25
CA PRO A 2 28.65 36.82 54.42
C PRO A 2 28.08 38.05 55.17
N GLY A 3 27.27 37.80 56.20
CA GLY A 3 26.46 38.76 56.95
C GLY A 3 27.09 40.13 57.25
N ALA A 4 26.51 41.16 56.64
CA ALA A 4 26.41 42.46 57.29
C ALA A 4 24.98 42.52 57.85
N ASN A 5 24.81 42.23 59.14
CA ASN A 5 23.64 42.71 59.86
C ASN A 5 23.54 44.20 59.54
N SER A 6 22.47 44.62 58.86
CA SER A 6 22.27 46.02 58.55
C SER A 6 22.30 46.77 59.87
N ILE A 7 23.30 47.64 60.01
CA ILE A 7 23.32 48.63 61.07
C ILE A 7 22.29 49.67 60.62
N ASP A 8 21.00 49.31 60.73
CA ASP A 8 19.89 50.19 60.37
C ASP A 8 19.74 51.25 61.47
N GLY A 9 19.92 52.51 61.09
CA GLY A 9 19.51 53.66 61.88
C GLY A 9 20.03 53.73 63.32
N LEU A 10 21.18 53.15 63.66
CA LEU A 10 21.69 53.14 65.04
C LEU A 10 21.94 54.55 65.59
N ASN A 11 22.37 55.52 64.76
CA ASN A 11 22.58 56.91 65.18
C ASN A 11 21.50 57.88 64.67
N SER A 12 20.85 57.58 63.54
CA SER A 12 19.90 58.50 62.89
C SER A 12 18.42 58.20 63.14
N GLY A 13 18.06 56.95 63.50
CA GLY A 13 16.67 56.49 63.61
C GLY A 13 15.96 56.23 62.27
N PHE A 14 16.62 56.35 61.12
CA PHE A 14 16.02 56.08 59.81
C PHE A 14 16.12 54.59 59.40
N ASN A 15 15.06 54.06 58.78
CA ASN A 15 15.10 52.75 58.10
C ASN A 15 15.78 52.89 56.74
N THR A 16 17.11 52.79 56.73
CA THR A 16 17.92 53.01 55.53
C THR A 16 17.65 51.98 54.45
N THR A 17 17.39 50.73 54.83
CA THR A 17 17.02 49.64 53.93
C THR A 17 15.75 49.97 53.13
N GLU A 18 14.69 50.42 53.80
CA GLU A 18 13.40 50.76 53.17
C GLU A 18 13.50 51.97 52.23
N ILE A 19 14.32 52.97 52.58
CA ILE A 19 14.58 54.14 51.73
C ILE A 19 15.32 53.71 50.46
N VAL A 20 16.38 52.90 50.58
CA VAL A 20 17.13 52.39 49.43
C VAL A 20 16.24 51.53 48.54
N ASP A 21 15.43 50.65 49.11
CA ASP A 21 14.53 49.80 48.33
C ASP A 21 13.44 50.60 47.61
N SER A 22 12.92 51.67 48.23
CA SER A 22 11.96 52.57 47.58
C SER A 22 12.60 53.30 46.38
N ILE A 23 13.84 53.76 46.52
CA ILE A 23 14.59 54.41 45.43
C ILE A 23 14.85 53.42 44.29
N ILE A 24 15.34 52.22 44.60
CA ILE A 24 15.61 51.19 43.59
C ILE A 24 14.32 50.75 42.88
N THR A 25 13.21 50.62 43.60
CA THR A 25 11.90 50.26 43.03
C THR A 25 11.42 51.34 42.05
N TYR A 26 11.55 52.62 42.41
CA TYR A 26 11.21 53.73 41.51
C TYR A 26 12.11 53.76 40.26
N GLU A 27 13.42 53.57 40.44
CA GLU A 27 14.38 53.53 39.32
C GLU A 27 14.15 52.30 38.42
N ARG A 28 13.62 51.18 38.95
CA ARG A 28 13.24 49.98 38.17
C ARG A 28 11.99 50.16 37.31
N ARG A 29 11.23 51.25 37.44
CA ARG A 29 10.03 51.50 36.62
C ARG A 29 10.30 51.39 35.12
N ASN A 30 11.48 51.81 34.66
CA ASN A 30 11.87 51.69 33.25
C ASN A 30 12.05 50.24 32.80
N ALA A 31 12.59 49.36 33.67
CA ALA A 31 12.67 47.93 33.38
C ALA A 31 11.27 47.30 33.34
N VAL A 32 10.37 47.68 34.26
CA VAL A 32 8.99 47.19 34.25
C VAL A 32 8.24 47.55 32.96
N LEU A 33 8.43 48.76 32.44
CA LEU A 33 7.84 49.16 31.15
C LEU A 33 8.39 48.32 29.99
N LEU A 34 9.68 47.97 30.03
CA LEU A 34 10.30 47.08 29.05
C LEU A 34 9.81 45.63 29.19
N GLU A 35 9.62 45.13 30.41
CA GLU A 35 9.03 43.81 30.69
C GLU A 35 7.59 43.74 30.13
N GLN A 36 6.81 44.82 30.26
CA GLN A 36 5.47 44.92 29.67
C GLN A 36 5.51 44.91 28.13
N ASP A 37 6.44 45.64 27.51
CA ASP A 37 6.61 45.62 26.05
C ASP A 37 7.09 44.24 25.56
N GLN A 38 7.98 43.58 26.31
CA GLN A 38 8.40 42.21 26.05
C GLN A 38 7.20 41.25 26.07
N ALA A 39 6.39 41.29 27.13
CA ALA A 39 5.19 40.46 27.25
C ALA A 39 4.22 40.70 26.08
N LYS A 40 4.02 41.96 25.67
CA LYS A 40 3.19 42.31 24.52
C LYS A 40 3.72 41.69 23.22
N LYS A 41 5.03 41.78 22.96
CA LYS A 41 5.64 41.18 21.76
C LYS A 41 5.61 39.65 21.79
N THR A 42 5.78 39.04 22.96
CA THR A 42 5.61 37.59 23.12
C THR A 42 4.19 37.16 22.74
N ASN A 43 3.16 37.89 23.19
CA ASN A 43 1.78 37.61 22.81
C ASN A 43 1.55 37.75 21.30
N ILE A 44 2.16 38.77 20.66
CA ILE A 44 2.12 38.96 19.19
C ILE A 44 2.74 37.76 18.47
N ILE A 45 3.91 37.28 18.90
CA ILE A 45 4.55 36.08 18.32
C ILE A 45 3.63 34.86 18.46
N THR A 46 3.03 34.65 19.63
CA THR A 46 2.09 33.55 19.85
C THR A 46 0.90 33.62 18.90
N ALA A 47 0.34 34.82 18.68
CA ALA A 47 -0.76 35.03 17.73
C ALA A 47 -0.32 34.71 16.29
N TYR A 48 0.86 35.15 15.85
CA TYR A 48 1.37 34.81 14.52
C TYR A 48 1.66 33.32 14.35
N LYS A 49 2.18 32.64 15.37
CA LYS A 49 2.39 31.17 15.35
C LYS A 49 1.07 30.42 15.25
N ALA A 50 0.03 30.88 15.95
CA ALA A 50 -1.32 30.32 15.82
C ALA A 50 -1.90 30.51 14.40
N LEU A 51 -1.72 31.70 13.81
CA LEU A 51 -2.11 31.96 12.42
C LEU A 51 -1.33 31.09 11.44
N GLN A 52 -0.01 30.96 11.62
CA GLN A 52 0.84 30.13 10.78
C GLN A 52 0.37 28.67 10.76
N ALA A 53 -0.02 28.11 11.92
CA ALA A 53 -0.57 26.77 12.00
C ALA A 53 -1.88 26.61 11.20
N LYS A 54 -2.80 27.59 11.29
CA LYS A 54 -4.06 27.61 10.52
C LYS A 54 -3.80 27.72 9.00
N ILE A 55 -2.87 28.57 8.60
CA ILE A 55 -2.43 28.75 7.20
C ILE A 55 -1.80 27.46 6.66
N LEU A 56 -0.97 26.77 7.44
CA LEU A 56 -0.41 25.47 7.04
C LEU A 56 -1.50 24.41 6.86
N ALA A 57 -2.50 24.36 7.76
CA ALA A 57 -3.63 23.46 7.63
C ALA A 57 -4.46 23.75 6.36
N LEU A 58 -4.72 25.02 6.06
CA LEU A 58 -5.39 25.43 4.81
C LEU A 58 -4.56 25.07 3.58
N SER A 59 -3.23 25.25 3.62
CA SER A 59 -2.35 24.86 2.52
C SER A 59 -2.44 23.36 2.25
N ALA A 60 -2.52 22.52 3.28
CA ALA A 60 -2.64 21.08 3.15
C ALA A 60 -4.00 20.67 2.56
N ALA A 61 -5.11 21.24 3.05
CA ALA A 61 -6.45 20.98 2.52
C ALA A 61 -6.57 21.43 1.04
N SER A 62 -6.02 22.61 0.72
CA SER A 62 -5.95 23.11 -0.66
C SER A 62 -5.15 22.16 -1.56
N TYR A 63 -4.00 21.66 -1.09
CA TYR A 63 -3.19 20.71 -1.85
C TYR A 63 -3.93 19.40 -2.16
N GLN A 64 -4.75 18.87 -1.25
CA GLN A 64 -5.54 17.67 -1.57
C GLN A 64 -6.54 17.92 -2.71
N LEU A 65 -7.16 19.09 -2.74
CA LEU A 65 -8.05 19.49 -3.84
C LEU A 65 -7.30 19.85 -5.13
N THR A 66 -5.98 19.97 -5.12
CA THR A 66 -5.19 20.08 -6.38
C THR A 66 -4.97 18.73 -7.07
N LYS A 67 -5.31 17.61 -6.42
CA LYS A 67 -5.10 16.28 -6.98
C LYS A 67 -6.34 15.77 -7.70
N ARG A 68 -6.19 15.42 -8.98
CA ARG A 68 -7.25 14.74 -9.77
C ARG A 68 -7.74 13.45 -9.10
N THR A 69 -6.87 12.72 -8.39
CA THR A 69 -7.24 11.49 -7.65
C THR A 69 -8.30 11.72 -6.58
N THR A 70 -8.38 12.92 -6.01
CA THR A 70 -9.42 13.29 -5.03
C THR A 70 -10.81 13.28 -5.66
N PHE A 71 -10.91 13.63 -6.94
CA PHE A 71 -12.18 13.69 -7.69
C PHE A 71 -12.49 12.41 -8.46
N ASN A 72 -11.49 11.56 -8.69
CA ASN A 72 -11.68 10.25 -9.30
C ASN A 72 -12.18 9.20 -8.29
N ALA A 73 -12.46 9.57 -7.05
CA ALA A 73 -12.96 8.64 -6.04
C ALA A 73 -14.29 8.01 -6.50
N ALA A 74 -14.36 6.68 -6.44
CA ALA A 74 -15.53 5.90 -6.81
C ALA A 74 -15.93 4.96 -5.67
N THR A 75 -17.20 4.60 -5.62
CA THR A 75 -17.75 3.62 -4.68
C THR A 75 -18.16 2.36 -5.44
N ALA A 76 -18.05 1.20 -4.78
CA ALA A 76 -18.73 -0.01 -5.19
C ALA A 76 -19.48 -0.54 -3.96
N SER A 77 -20.78 -0.69 -4.08
CA SER A 77 -21.62 -1.33 -3.06
C SER A 77 -22.08 -2.69 -3.56
N VAL A 78 -22.14 -3.66 -2.66
CA VAL A 78 -22.53 -5.03 -2.96
C VAL A 78 -23.76 -5.38 -2.16
N SER A 79 -24.76 -6.00 -2.78
CA SER A 79 -26.02 -6.34 -2.10
C SER A 79 -25.87 -7.42 -1.02
N ASP A 80 -24.84 -8.27 -1.12
CA ASP A 80 -24.47 -9.27 -0.12
C ASP A 80 -22.94 -9.46 -0.06
N GLU A 81 -22.31 -8.82 0.93
CA GLU A 81 -20.86 -8.90 1.16
C GLU A 81 -20.37 -10.25 1.72
N SER A 82 -21.28 -11.14 2.13
CA SER A 82 -20.91 -12.49 2.58
C SER A 82 -20.55 -13.43 1.41
N ILE A 83 -20.99 -13.08 0.20
CA ILE A 83 -20.77 -13.83 -1.05
C ILE A 83 -19.59 -13.27 -1.84
N LEU A 84 -19.51 -11.94 -1.95
CA LEU A 84 -18.38 -11.25 -2.56
C LEU A 84 -18.25 -9.84 -2.02
N THR A 85 -17.04 -9.29 -2.03
CA THR A 85 -16.78 -7.87 -1.75
C THR A 85 -16.27 -7.19 -3.02
N ALA A 86 -16.47 -5.87 -3.11
CA ALA A 86 -16.00 -5.07 -4.22
C ALA A 86 -15.20 -3.88 -3.69
N THR A 87 -14.07 -3.60 -4.33
CA THR A 87 -13.26 -2.41 -4.07
C THR A 87 -13.00 -1.69 -5.38
N THR A 88 -12.88 -0.38 -5.32
CA THR A 88 -12.67 0.49 -6.48
C THR A 88 -11.28 1.09 -6.45
N SER A 89 -10.73 1.35 -7.63
CA SER A 89 -9.50 2.11 -7.80
C SER A 89 -9.66 3.08 -8.97
N GLY A 90 -9.25 4.32 -8.76
CA GLY A 90 -9.42 5.38 -9.76
C GLY A 90 -10.88 5.60 -10.15
N ARG A 91 -11.08 6.08 -11.38
CA ARG A 91 -12.41 6.42 -11.89
C ARG A 91 -13.11 5.15 -12.38
N VAL A 92 -14.32 4.91 -11.88
CA VAL A 92 -15.18 3.82 -12.29
C VAL A 92 -16.44 4.40 -12.93
N ALA A 93 -16.92 3.79 -14.01
CA ALA A 93 -18.19 4.19 -14.62
C ALA A 93 -19.36 3.89 -13.66
N THR A 94 -20.33 4.80 -13.58
CA THR A 94 -21.56 4.56 -12.81
C THR A 94 -22.36 3.44 -13.49
N GLY A 95 -22.75 2.42 -12.72
CA GLY A 95 -23.42 1.24 -13.26
C GLY A 95 -23.98 0.32 -12.17
N SER A 96 -24.88 -0.59 -12.59
CA SER A 96 -25.41 -1.65 -11.73
C SER A 96 -25.32 -2.98 -12.45
N TYR A 97 -24.63 -3.93 -11.83
CA TYR A 97 -24.27 -5.22 -12.41
C TYR A 97 -24.87 -6.32 -11.54
N GLN A 98 -25.62 -7.22 -12.15
CA GLN A 98 -26.10 -8.43 -11.47
C GLN A 98 -25.13 -9.58 -11.76
N LEU A 99 -24.66 -10.22 -10.70
CA LEU A 99 -23.69 -11.30 -10.75
C LEU A 99 -24.20 -12.55 -10.05
N GLN A 100 -23.69 -13.71 -10.46
CA GLN A 100 -23.75 -14.94 -9.68
C GLN A 100 -22.34 -15.50 -9.53
N VAL A 101 -22.03 -16.05 -8.35
CA VAL A 101 -20.78 -16.77 -8.12
C VAL A 101 -21.07 -18.25 -8.32
N LEU A 102 -20.58 -18.81 -9.42
CA LEU A 102 -20.85 -20.19 -9.81
C LEU A 102 -19.91 -21.15 -9.08
N ASP A 103 -18.63 -20.79 -8.98
CA ASP A 103 -17.60 -21.59 -8.31
C ASP A 103 -16.56 -20.68 -7.66
N VAL A 104 -15.94 -21.21 -6.60
CA VAL A 104 -14.77 -20.61 -5.96
C VAL A 104 -13.51 -21.32 -6.43
N ALA A 105 -12.42 -20.58 -6.56
CA ALA A 105 -11.12 -21.14 -6.84
C ALA A 105 -10.60 -21.90 -5.60
N ARG A 106 -10.13 -23.13 -5.81
CA ARG A 106 -9.53 -23.99 -4.78
C ARG A 106 -8.18 -24.50 -5.25
N ASN A 107 -7.27 -24.70 -4.30
CA ASN A 107 -5.95 -25.26 -4.55
C ASN A 107 -6.02 -26.80 -4.54
N HIS A 108 -5.13 -27.45 -5.28
CA HIS A 108 -5.08 -28.91 -5.30
C HIS A 108 -4.41 -29.46 -4.04
N GLN A 109 -4.95 -30.54 -3.49
CA GLN A 109 -4.35 -31.26 -2.37
C GLN A 109 -4.39 -32.76 -2.61
N LEU A 110 -3.22 -33.38 -2.51
CA LEU A 110 -3.02 -34.83 -2.60
C LEU A 110 -2.29 -35.32 -1.36
N ALA A 111 -2.53 -36.56 -0.95
CA ALA A 111 -1.78 -37.23 0.10
C ALA A 111 -1.39 -38.64 -0.33
N SER A 112 -0.19 -39.07 0.07
CA SER A 112 0.30 -40.41 -0.21
C SER A 112 -0.43 -41.45 0.63
N GLN A 113 -0.24 -42.73 0.30
CA GLN A 113 -0.51 -43.80 1.24
C GLN A 113 0.30 -43.65 2.54
N GLY A 114 -0.14 -44.34 3.59
CA GLY A 114 0.55 -44.38 4.88
C GLY A 114 1.89 -45.10 4.82
N ILE A 115 2.85 -44.62 5.60
CA ILE A 115 4.19 -45.17 5.77
C ILE A 115 4.50 -45.28 7.26
N SER A 116 5.22 -46.32 7.66
CA SER A 116 5.47 -46.67 9.06
C SER A 116 6.37 -45.69 9.82
N ASP A 117 7.30 -45.03 9.13
CA ASP A 117 8.30 -44.14 9.72
C ASP A 117 8.62 -43.02 8.73
N ASP A 118 8.63 -41.78 9.19
CA ASP A 118 8.83 -40.59 8.36
C ASP A 118 10.31 -40.25 8.11
N ASP A 119 11.22 -40.71 8.97
CA ASP A 119 12.64 -40.39 8.90
C ASP A 119 13.50 -41.58 8.42
N ALA A 120 12.97 -42.81 8.50
CA ALA A 120 13.66 -43.98 7.99
C ALA A 120 13.81 -43.96 6.45
N SER A 121 14.99 -44.39 5.96
CA SER A 121 15.32 -44.55 4.54
C SER A 121 14.62 -45.77 3.90
N VAL A 122 13.29 -45.82 3.96
CA VAL A 122 12.46 -46.94 3.46
C VAL A 122 12.00 -46.75 2.01
N MET A 123 12.12 -45.54 1.47
CA MET A 123 11.76 -45.26 0.09
C MET A 123 12.80 -45.81 -0.88
N GLY A 124 12.35 -46.23 -2.06
CA GLY A 124 13.24 -46.62 -3.14
C GLY A 124 14.05 -45.44 -3.68
N THR A 125 15.03 -45.74 -4.51
CA THR A 125 15.84 -44.75 -5.23
C THR A 125 15.42 -44.68 -6.70
N GLY A 126 15.52 -43.51 -7.33
CA GLY A 126 15.01 -43.25 -8.67
C GLY A 126 14.52 -41.83 -8.83
N THR A 127 13.48 -41.62 -9.63
CA THR A 127 12.90 -40.29 -9.88
C THR A 127 11.48 -40.17 -9.36
N ILE A 128 11.13 -39.00 -8.83
CA ILE A 128 9.75 -38.56 -8.62
C ILE A 128 9.49 -37.40 -9.58
N GLU A 129 8.45 -37.52 -10.38
CA GLU A 129 8.03 -36.51 -11.34
C GLU A 129 6.74 -35.85 -10.82
N ILE A 130 6.72 -34.53 -10.79
CA ILE A 130 5.55 -33.73 -10.40
C ILE A 130 5.21 -32.80 -11.56
N GLN A 131 4.02 -32.97 -12.12
CA GLN A 131 3.47 -32.12 -13.17
C GLN A 131 2.39 -31.20 -12.60
N LEU A 132 2.42 -29.94 -13.00
CA LEU A 132 1.36 -28.97 -12.71
C LEU A 132 0.38 -28.86 -13.88
N GLY A 133 -0.86 -28.42 -13.60
CA GLY A 133 -1.92 -28.26 -14.60
C GLY A 133 -1.62 -27.24 -15.71
N ASP A 134 -0.65 -26.36 -15.51
CA ASP A 134 -0.10 -25.46 -16.55
C ASP A 134 0.91 -26.14 -17.49
N GLY A 135 1.19 -27.43 -17.26
CA GLY A 135 2.11 -28.25 -18.04
C GLY A 135 3.55 -28.26 -17.52
N SER A 136 3.88 -27.47 -16.49
CA SER A 136 5.21 -27.47 -15.87
C SER A 136 5.54 -28.84 -15.29
N LEU A 137 6.73 -29.37 -15.59
CA LEU A 137 7.20 -30.68 -15.12
C LEU A 137 8.48 -30.53 -14.31
N TYR A 138 8.48 -31.11 -13.11
CA TYR A 138 9.61 -31.12 -12.17
C TYR A 138 10.02 -32.55 -11.88
N ASN A 139 11.32 -32.83 -11.96
CA ASN A 139 11.89 -34.15 -11.71
C ASN A 139 12.82 -34.07 -10.50
N PHE A 140 12.62 -34.98 -9.55
CA PHE A 140 13.37 -35.06 -8.31
C PHE A 140 14.12 -36.39 -8.23
N ASP A 141 15.44 -36.31 -8.12
CA ASP A 141 16.27 -37.50 -7.92
C ASP A 141 16.26 -37.90 -6.43
N ILE A 142 15.86 -39.14 -6.18
CA ILE A 142 15.84 -39.76 -4.84
C ILE A 142 16.94 -40.80 -4.76
N ASP A 143 17.87 -40.59 -3.84
CA ASP A 143 19.03 -41.44 -3.57
C ASP A 143 19.11 -41.81 -2.07
N SER A 144 20.18 -42.50 -1.68
CA SER A 144 20.36 -42.95 -0.30
C SER A 144 20.47 -41.83 0.75
N ASN A 145 20.64 -40.57 0.34
CA ASN A 145 20.77 -39.42 1.24
C ASN A 145 19.42 -38.75 1.53
N ASN A 146 18.41 -38.93 0.67
CA ASN A 146 17.12 -38.26 0.78
C ASN A 146 15.91 -39.20 0.64
N ASN A 147 16.10 -40.53 0.64
CA ASN A 147 15.03 -41.53 0.51
C ASN A 147 14.22 -41.82 1.80
N SER A 148 13.98 -40.80 2.61
CA SER A 148 12.98 -40.80 3.68
C SER A 148 11.84 -39.84 3.34
N LEU A 149 10.69 -39.90 4.04
CA LEU A 149 9.63 -38.90 3.81
C LEU A 149 10.11 -37.49 4.16
N VAL A 150 10.90 -37.34 5.22
CA VAL A 150 11.54 -36.06 5.59
C VAL A 150 12.44 -35.55 4.46
N GLY A 151 13.28 -36.43 3.89
CA GLY A 151 14.18 -36.08 2.78
C GLY A 151 13.45 -35.71 1.49
N ILE A 152 12.41 -36.47 1.12
CA ILE A 152 11.57 -36.16 -0.05
C ILE A 152 10.83 -34.84 0.15
N LYS A 153 10.22 -34.62 1.32
CA LYS A 153 9.55 -33.36 1.66
C LYS A 153 10.50 -32.17 1.51
N GLN A 154 11.71 -32.27 2.06
CA GLN A 154 12.73 -31.22 1.93
C GLN A 154 13.10 -30.98 0.47
N THR A 155 13.38 -32.05 -0.28
CA THR A 155 13.71 -31.99 -1.71
C THR A 155 12.63 -31.27 -2.53
N ILE A 156 11.36 -31.53 -2.26
CA ILE A 156 10.22 -30.86 -2.91
C ILE A 156 10.13 -29.39 -2.50
N ASN A 157 10.20 -29.10 -1.19
CA ASN A 157 10.03 -27.74 -0.68
C ASN A 157 11.19 -26.80 -1.09
N ASP A 158 12.42 -27.31 -1.14
CA ASP A 158 13.61 -26.56 -1.54
C ASP A 158 13.60 -26.17 -3.03
N ALA A 159 12.77 -26.82 -3.84
CA ALA A 159 12.61 -26.50 -5.25
C ALA A 159 11.71 -25.28 -5.52
N HIS A 160 10.95 -24.82 -4.52
CA HIS A 160 10.07 -23.64 -4.61
C HIS A 160 9.14 -23.62 -5.83
N MET A 161 8.61 -24.79 -6.23
CA MET A 161 7.81 -24.94 -7.45
C MET A 161 6.33 -24.56 -7.33
N GLY A 162 5.94 -23.85 -6.27
CA GLY A 162 4.54 -23.51 -5.99
C GLY A 162 3.69 -24.66 -5.43
N VAL A 163 4.36 -25.67 -4.86
CA VAL A 163 3.76 -26.79 -4.12
C VAL A 163 4.49 -26.94 -2.79
N THR A 164 3.72 -26.99 -1.70
CA THR A 164 4.22 -27.29 -0.37
C THR A 164 3.99 -28.76 -0.03
N ALA A 165 5.06 -29.45 0.34
CA ALA A 165 5.04 -30.78 0.92
C ALA A 165 5.03 -30.73 2.46
N SER A 166 4.15 -31.51 3.07
CA SER A 166 4.05 -31.68 4.52
C SER A 166 3.86 -33.15 4.88
N ILE A 167 4.24 -33.53 6.10
CA ILE A 167 4.02 -34.89 6.60
C ILE A 167 2.90 -34.82 7.63
N ILE A 168 1.87 -35.64 7.43
CA ILE A 168 0.73 -35.79 8.34
C ILE A 168 0.88 -37.13 9.05
N ASN A 169 0.75 -37.12 10.37
CA ASN A 169 0.54 -38.33 11.15
C ASN A 169 -0.98 -38.51 11.34
N ASP A 170 -1.56 -39.54 10.71
CA ASP A 170 -2.99 -39.83 10.74
C ASP A 170 -3.43 -40.63 11.98
N GLY A 171 -2.47 -41.07 12.80
CA GLY A 171 -2.70 -41.82 14.04
C GLY A 171 -2.88 -43.33 13.86
N SER A 172 -2.76 -43.88 12.64
CA SER A 172 -2.84 -45.32 12.42
C SER A 172 -1.65 -46.06 13.06
N SER A 173 -1.90 -47.28 13.56
CA SER A 173 -0.90 -48.02 14.34
C SER A 173 0.27 -48.60 13.55
N SER A 174 0.08 -48.87 12.25
CA SER A 174 1.11 -49.51 11.41
C SER A 174 1.82 -48.55 10.45
N ASN A 175 1.07 -47.62 9.85
CA ASN A 175 1.56 -46.75 8.78
C ASN A 175 1.09 -45.29 8.94
N PRO A 176 1.42 -44.62 10.07
CA PRO A 176 0.81 -43.34 10.43
C PRO A 176 1.18 -42.16 9.53
N TYR A 177 2.30 -42.22 8.81
CA TYR A 177 2.86 -41.04 8.15
C TYR A 177 2.48 -40.96 6.68
N ARG A 178 1.89 -39.84 6.25
CA ARG A 178 1.54 -39.55 4.86
C ARG A 178 2.20 -38.28 4.39
N LEU A 179 2.73 -38.28 3.17
CA LEU A 179 3.26 -37.08 2.51
C LEU A 179 2.12 -36.37 1.77
N MET A 180 1.68 -35.23 2.29
CA MET A 180 0.69 -34.38 1.68
C MET A 180 1.37 -33.31 0.80
N LEU A 181 0.87 -33.16 -0.42
CA LEU A 181 1.26 -32.11 -1.36
C LEU A 181 0.09 -31.14 -1.50
N THR A 182 0.36 -29.85 -1.29
CA THR A 182 -0.62 -28.78 -1.42
C THR A 182 -0.11 -27.76 -2.43
N ALA A 183 -0.91 -27.44 -3.44
CA ALA A 183 -0.59 -26.32 -4.33
C ALA A 183 -0.71 -25.01 -3.54
N ASP A 184 0.29 -24.14 -3.66
CA ASP A 184 0.34 -22.88 -2.90
C ASP A 184 -0.70 -21.85 -3.39
N LYS A 185 -1.17 -22.03 -4.63
CA LYS A 185 -2.18 -21.20 -5.28
C LYS A 185 -3.38 -22.04 -5.71
N THR A 186 -4.52 -21.37 -5.85
CA THR A 186 -5.76 -21.96 -6.35
C THR A 186 -5.74 -22.11 -7.88
N GLY A 187 -6.73 -22.81 -8.44
CA GLY A 187 -6.96 -22.88 -9.88
C GLY A 187 -6.52 -24.19 -10.52
N LEU A 188 -7.16 -24.54 -11.63
CA LEU A 188 -6.92 -25.76 -12.40
C LEU A 188 -5.49 -25.79 -12.98
N SER A 189 -4.91 -24.63 -13.26
CA SER A 189 -3.50 -24.51 -13.69
C SER A 189 -2.50 -24.98 -12.62
N LYS A 190 -2.95 -25.12 -11.37
CA LYS A 190 -2.16 -25.56 -10.22
C LYS A 190 -2.54 -26.96 -9.74
N LYS A 191 -3.31 -27.70 -10.54
CA LYS A 191 -3.49 -29.15 -10.34
C LYS A 191 -2.13 -29.83 -10.27
N ILE A 192 -1.98 -30.80 -9.37
CA ILE A 192 -0.76 -31.57 -9.13
C ILE A 192 -1.00 -32.98 -9.63
N GLU A 193 -0.07 -33.51 -10.43
CA GLU A 193 -0.02 -34.91 -10.81
C GLU A 193 1.36 -35.46 -10.45
N VAL A 194 1.41 -36.65 -9.83
CA VAL A 194 2.66 -37.23 -9.33
C VAL A 194 2.87 -38.61 -9.95
N ILE A 195 4.06 -38.84 -10.48
CA ILE A 195 4.52 -40.14 -10.95
C ILE A 195 5.78 -40.49 -10.17
N SER A 196 5.77 -41.62 -9.46
CA SER A 196 6.91 -42.07 -8.67
C SER A 196 7.53 -43.33 -9.30
N ASN A 197 8.76 -43.19 -9.78
CA ASN A 197 9.52 -44.22 -10.49
C ASN A 197 10.68 -44.75 -9.62
N LEU A 198 10.41 -45.00 -8.34
CA LEU A 198 11.39 -45.49 -7.37
C LEU A 198 11.55 -47.01 -7.43
N THR A 199 12.79 -47.47 -7.20
CA THR A 199 13.18 -48.89 -7.21
C THR A 199 13.97 -49.27 -5.97
N GLY A 200 13.91 -50.54 -5.56
CA GLY A 200 14.67 -51.06 -4.42
C GLY A 200 14.12 -50.70 -3.03
N GLY A 201 12.91 -50.13 -2.95
CA GLY A 201 12.22 -49.76 -1.71
C GLY A 201 10.75 -49.41 -1.97
N LEU A 202 10.12 -48.70 -1.03
CA LEU A 202 8.73 -48.22 -1.18
C LEU A 202 8.62 -47.12 -2.25
N ASN A 203 7.43 -47.00 -2.84
CA ASN A 203 7.12 -46.04 -3.89
C ASN A 203 5.91 -45.19 -3.45
N LEU A 204 5.81 -43.93 -3.86
CA LEU A 204 4.70 -43.06 -3.44
C LEU A 204 3.48 -43.29 -4.35
N ASN A 205 2.33 -43.53 -3.73
CA ASN A 205 1.06 -43.68 -4.42
C ASN A 205 0.17 -42.47 -4.16
N TYR A 206 -0.09 -41.71 -5.22
CA TYR A 206 -1.03 -40.58 -5.25
C TYR A 206 -2.23 -40.83 -6.18
N THR A 207 -2.34 -42.01 -6.78
CA THR A 207 -3.31 -42.28 -7.86
C THR A 207 -4.35 -43.32 -7.48
N SER A 208 -3.97 -44.32 -6.70
CA SER A 208 -4.82 -45.48 -6.41
C SER A 208 -5.35 -45.41 -4.98
N ALA A 209 -6.66 -45.52 -4.84
CA ALA A 209 -7.32 -45.64 -3.55
C ALA A 209 -7.09 -47.05 -2.97
N LEU A 210 -6.90 -47.15 -1.65
CA LEU A 210 -6.45 -48.36 -0.96
C LEU A 210 -7.17 -48.56 0.37
N PHE A 211 -7.15 -49.78 0.90
CA PHE A 211 -7.44 -50.06 2.30
C PHE A 211 -6.15 -50.10 3.11
N ASP A 212 -6.17 -49.52 4.30
CA ASP A 212 -5.13 -49.69 5.29
C ASP A 212 -5.27 -51.04 6.00
N SER A 213 -4.20 -51.47 6.67
CA SER A 213 -4.23 -52.74 7.41
C SER A 213 -5.29 -52.72 8.52
N PRO A 214 -5.97 -53.85 8.79
CA PRO A 214 -6.95 -53.92 9.85
C PRO A 214 -6.31 -53.62 11.21
N GLU A 215 -7.00 -52.84 12.02
CA GLU A 215 -6.55 -52.39 13.33
C GLU A 215 -7.49 -52.91 14.41
N VAL A 216 -6.93 -53.64 15.37
CA VAL A 216 -7.69 -54.11 16.53
C VAL A 216 -7.95 -52.94 17.47
N LEU A 217 -9.23 -52.68 17.76
CA LEU A 217 -9.63 -51.63 18.70
C LEU A 217 -9.74 -52.18 20.12
N SER A 218 -10.39 -53.34 20.28
CA SER A 218 -10.56 -53.99 21.58
C SER A 218 -10.85 -55.47 21.38
N PHE A 219 -9.94 -56.34 21.83
CA PHE A 219 -10.15 -57.78 21.90
C PHE A 219 -10.17 -58.26 23.36
N ASP A 220 -11.01 -59.23 23.66
CA ASP A 220 -10.96 -59.98 24.92
C ASP A 220 -9.64 -60.75 25.04
N SER A 221 -9.24 -61.02 26.29
CA SER A 221 -8.06 -61.84 26.62
C SER A 221 -8.04 -63.24 26.00
N ALA A 222 -9.20 -63.80 25.65
CA ALA A 222 -9.32 -65.11 25.01
C ALA A 222 -9.13 -65.06 23.48
N SER A 223 -9.14 -63.87 22.87
CA SER A 223 -9.10 -63.71 21.42
C SER A 223 -7.67 -63.61 20.90
N ASP A 224 -7.33 -64.44 19.90
CA ASP A 224 -5.96 -64.62 19.40
C ASP A 224 -5.85 -64.72 17.86
N THR A 225 -6.94 -64.42 17.13
CA THR A 225 -6.90 -64.38 15.66
C THR A 225 -6.17 -63.14 15.13
N THR A 226 -5.56 -63.27 13.96
CA THR A 226 -5.03 -62.16 13.16
C THR A 226 -5.98 -61.86 12.00
N ILE A 227 -6.31 -60.58 11.82
CA ILE A 227 -7.17 -60.10 10.73
C ILE A 227 -6.28 -59.44 9.68
N THR A 228 -6.44 -59.82 8.42
CA THR A 228 -5.66 -59.28 7.29
C THR A 228 -6.57 -58.92 6.13
N LEU A 229 -6.10 -58.03 5.25
CA LEU A 229 -6.73 -57.80 3.95
C LEU A 229 -6.47 -58.99 3.03
N ASP A 230 -7.46 -59.37 2.22
CA ASP A 230 -7.21 -60.33 1.15
C ASP A 230 -6.30 -59.71 0.06
N SER A 231 -5.54 -60.55 -0.63
CA SER A 231 -4.67 -60.15 -1.75
C SER A 231 -5.40 -59.45 -2.90
N MET A 232 -6.72 -59.66 -3.04
CA MET A 232 -7.58 -59.05 -4.04
C MET A 232 -8.41 -57.87 -3.48
N ALA A 233 -8.22 -57.48 -2.22
CA ALA A 233 -8.89 -56.32 -1.65
C ALA A 233 -8.44 -55.04 -2.38
N SER A 234 -9.40 -54.34 -2.99
CA SER A 234 -9.14 -53.07 -3.67
C SER A 234 -10.27 -52.10 -3.35
N TYR A 235 -9.93 -50.91 -2.87
CA TYR A 235 -10.94 -49.91 -2.56
C TYR A 235 -11.46 -49.27 -3.84
N SER A 236 -12.76 -49.43 -4.12
CA SER A 236 -13.40 -48.87 -5.32
C SER A 236 -14.03 -47.49 -5.10
N GLY A 237 -14.02 -46.99 -3.86
CA GLY A 237 -14.55 -45.67 -3.53
C GLY A 237 -13.54 -44.54 -3.77
N ASN A 238 -14.02 -43.31 -3.59
CA ASN A 238 -13.28 -42.08 -3.84
C ASN A 238 -13.25 -41.14 -2.61
N GLU A 239 -13.65 -41.63 -1.45
CA GLU A 239 -13.68 -40.88 -0.19
C GLU A 239 -12.90 -41.64 0.89
N ASN A 240 -12.37 -40.92 1.87
CA ASN A 240 -11.77 -41.58 3.04
C ASN A 240 -12.89 -42.10 3.95
N LYS A 241 -12.83 -43.37 4.33
CA LYS A 241 -13.85 -44.03 5.18
C LYS A 241 -13.20 -44.87 6.29
N ILE A 242 -13.95 -45.12 7.36
CA ILE A 242 -13.54 -46.06 8.41
C ILE A 242 -14.64 -47.12 8.57
N TYR A 243 -14.31 -48.36 8.25
CA TYR A 243 -15.15 -49.52 8.49
C TYR A 243 -14.90 -50.02 9.89
N THR A 244 -15.90 -49.97 10.76
CA THR A 244 -15.82 -50.51 12.13
C THR A 244 -16.57 -51.83 12.19
N PHE A 245 -15.96 -52.83 12.82
CA PHE A 245 -16.47 -54.19 12.93
C PHE A 245 -16.66 -54.59 14.40
N SER A 246 -17.72 -55.34 14.68
CA SER A 246 -18.08 -55.81 16.01
C SER A 246 -18.52 -57.27 15.97
N VAL A 247 -17.88 -58.13 16.75
CA VAL A 247 -18.18 -59.56 16.80
C VAL A 247 -19.45 -59.80 17.62
N LEU A 248 -20.45 -60.42 17.01
CA LEU A 248 -21.73 -60.73 17.65
C LEU A 248 -21.71 -62.12 18.32
N GLY A 249 -22.68 -62.38 19.20
CA GLY A 249 -22.90 -63.68 19.83
C GLY A 249 -22.64 -63.68 21.34
N SER A 250 -22.11 -64.78 21.88
CA SER A 250 -21.82 -64.92 23.31
C SER A 250 -20.56 -65.75 23.56
N GLY A 251 -19.64 -65.24 24.38
CA GLY A 251 -18.40 -65.92 24.77
C GLY A 251 -17.38 -66.00 23.62
N ALA A 252 -16.30 -66.77 23.85
CA ALA A 252 -15.28 -67.06 22.84
C ALA A 252 -15.79 -68.07 21.81
N GLN A 253 -15.57 -67.77 20.53
CA GLN A 253 -15.98 -68.54 19.36
C GLN A 253 -14.74 -68.89 18.53
N THR A 254 -14.63 -70.13 18.06
CA THR A 254 -13.44 -70.66 17.39
C THR A 254 -13.63 -70.68 15.87
N ILE A 255 -12.76 -69.99 15.15
CA ILE A 255 -12.77 -69.95 13.68
C ILE A 255 -12.51 -71.36 13.11
N GLY A 256 -13.34 -71.81 12.17
CA GLY A 256 -13.27 -73.15 11.59
C GLY A 256 -14.13 -74.21 12.29
N THR A 257 -14.67 -73.90 13.48
CA THR A 257 -15.62 -74.77 14.20
C THR A 257 -16.97 -74.09 14.40
N ASP A 258 -16.96 -72.82 14.79
CA ASP A 258 -18.16 -72.01 15.01
C ASP A 258 -18.50 -71.15 13.79
N VAL A 259 -19.77 -70.75 13.68
CA VAL A 259 -20.25 -69.78 12.69
C VAL A 259 -20.28 -68.41 13.35
N ILE A 260 -19.29 -67.58 13.06
CA ILE A 260 -19.10 -66.28 13.71
C ILE A 260 -19.75 -65.21 12.86
N THR A 261 -20.65 -64.42 13.44
CA THR A 261 -21.27 -63.27 12.77
C THR A 261 -20.59 -61.99 13.24
N ILE A 262 -20.15 -61.15 12.31
CA ILE A 262 -19.52 -59.87 12.59
C ILE A 262 -20.35 -58.79 11.90
N GLU A 263 -20.84 -57.82 12.67
CA GLU A 263 -21.48 -56.64 12.10
C GLU A 263 -20.42 -55.61 11.70
N TRP A 264 -20.71 -54.83 10.67
CA TRP A 264 -19.86 -53.74 10.22
C TRP A 264 -20.67 -52.47 9.94
N SER A 265 -20.01 -51.31 10.05
CA SER A 265 -20.58 -50.00 9.71
C SER A 265 -19.48 -49.06 9.19
N ASP A 266 -19.77 -48.28 8.15
CA ASP A 266 -18.92 -47.17 7.68
C ASP A 266 -19.38 -45.79 8.24
N GLY A 267 -20.34 -45.81 9.17
CA GLY A 267 -21.01 -44.64 9.73
C GLY A 267 -22.29 -44.23 9.00
N THR A 268 -22.44 -44.60 7.72
CA THR A 268 -23.64 -44.35 6.91
C THR A 268 -24.37 -45.64 6.56
N ASN A 269 -23.62 -46.63 6.11
CA ASN A 269 -24.04 -47.97 5.71
C ASN A 269 -23.61 -48.98 6.77
N SER A 270 -24.34 -50.08 6.87
CA SER A 270 -24.01 -51.18 7.76
C SER A 270 -24.44 -52.53 7.20
N GLY A 271 -23.81 -53.59 7.68
CA GLY A 271 -24.10 -54.94 7.24
C GLY A 271 -23.53 -56.00 8.19
N GLN A 272 -23.57 -57.25 7.76
CA GLN A 272 -23.00 -58.38 8.49
C GLN A 272 -22.19 -59.25 7.55
N ILE A 273 -21.10 -59.80 8.07
CA ILE A 273 -20.31 -60.86 7.44
C ILE A 273 -20.34 -62.10 8.32
N THR A 274 -20.12 -63.26 7.72
CA THR A 274 -20.05 -64.54 8.44
C THR A 274 -18.71 -65.21 8.20
N VAL A 275 -17.99 -65.51 9.28
CA VAL A 275 -16.70 -66.19 9.26
C VAL A 275 -16.92 -67.64 9.71
N THR A 276 -16.61 -68.60 8.83
CA THR A 276 -16.83 -70.04 9.10
C THR A 276 -15.57 -70.88 9.00
N GLN A 277 -14.56 -70.42 8.26
CA GLN A 277 -13.31 -71.12 8.03
C GLN A 277 -12.15 -70.15 8.18
N ALA A 278 -11.03 -70.64 8.69
CA ALA A 278 -9.79 -69.87 8.76
C ALA A 278 -9.22 -69.70 7.34
N ASP A 279 -8.55 -68.56 7.12
CA ASP A 279 -7.84 -68.20 5.89
C ASP A 279 -8.72 -68.21 4.62
N ALA A 280 -10.04 -68.18 4.79
CA ALA A 280 -11.01 -68.04 3.71
C ALA A 280 -11.37 -66.56 3.51
N GLU A 281 -11.49 -66.15 2.24
CA GLU A 281 -11.93 -64.81 1.87
C GLU A 281 -13.33 -64.53 2.41
N VAL A 282 -13.46 -63.40 3.10
CA VAL A 282 -14.73 -62.84 3.56
C VAL A 282 -14.92 -61.48 2.92
N GLU A 283 -15.76 -61.45 1.88
CA GLU A 283 -16.12 -60.24 1.15
C GLU A 283 -17.31 -59.54 1.83
N LEU A 284 -17.21 -58.22 1.99
CA LEU A 284 -18.36 -57.41 2.36
C LEU A 284 -19.31 -57.31 1.16
N VAL A 285 -20.60 -57.46 1.41
CA VAL A 285 -21.63 -57.37 0.38
C VAL A 285 -22.68 -56.32 0.75
N GLY A 286 -23.20 -55.61 -0.25
CA GLY A 286 -24.20 -54.55 -0.09
C GLY A 286 -23.64 -53.14 -0.35
N ASP A 287 -24.50 -52.14 -0.14
CA ASP A 287 -24.16 -50.73 -0.35
C ASP A 287 -23.05 -50.30 0.63
N GLY A 288 -22.00 -49.64 0.11
CA GLY A 288 -20.85 -49.20 0.91
C GLY A 288 -19.76 -50.26 1.13
N ALA A 289 -19.94 -51.49 0.65
CA ALA A 289 -18.92 -52.55 0.77
C ALA A 289 -17.59 -52.19 0.06
N ASP A 290 -17.66 -51.38 -1.00
CA ASP A 290 -16.54 -50.75 -1.73
C ASP A 290 -15.32 -51.67 -2.02
N GLY A 291 -15.56 -52.97 -2.21
CA GLY A 291 -14.54 -53.96 -2.53
C GLY A 291 -13.71 -54.47 -1.35
N LEU A 292 -14.14 -54.24 -0.09
CA LEU A 292 -13.43 -54.71 1.09
C LEU A 292 -13.54 -56.23 1.25
N LYS A 293 -12.38 -56.87 1.34
CA LYS A 293 -12.21 -58.32 1.51
C LYS A 293 -11.23 -58.62 2.63
N LEU A 294 -11.62 -59.49 3.57
CA LEU A 294 -10.87 -59.81 4.79
C LEU A 294 -10.57 -61.30 4.89
N ASN A 295 -9.43 -61.61 5.51
CA ASN A 295 -9.03 -62.96 5.91
C ASN A 295 -8.79 -63.02 7.41
N PHE A 296 -9.23 -64.10 8.05
CA PHE A 296 -9.10 -64.34 9.48
C PHE A 296 -8.28 -65.61 9.72
N SER A 297 -7.18 -65.51 10.47
CA SER A 297 -6.34 -66.68 10.77
C SER A 297 -7.05 -67.63 11.73
N THR A 298 -6.54 -68.86 11.85
CA THR A 298 -6.97 -69.78 12.92
C THR A 298 -6.84 -69.10 14.29
N GLY A 299 -7.85 -69.22 15.15
CA GLY A 299 -7.89 -68.61 16.48
C GLY A 299 -9.30 -68.46 17.02
N GLN A 300 -9.44 -67.74 18.13
CA GLN A 300 -10.70 -67.37 18.75
C GLN A 300 -11.02 -65.89 18.59
N LEU A 301 -12.32 -65.59 18.45
CA LEU A 301 -12.91 -64.26 18.58
C LEU A 301 -14.00 -64.31 19.65
N SER A 302 -14.12 -63.26 20.44
CA SER A 302 -15.09 -63.15 21.52
C SER A 302 -16.17 -62.15 21.18
N ALA A 303 -17.39 -62.41 21.65
CA ALA A 303 -18.48 -61.45 21.48
C ALA A 303 -18.14 -60.10 22.13
N GLY A 304 -18.29 -59.02 21.38
CA GLY A 304 -17.88 -57.66 21.77
C GLY A 304 -16.47 -57.27 21.33
N ASP A 305 -15.70 -58.16 20.71
CA ASP A 305 -14.45 -57.79 20.06
C ASP A 305 -14.71 -56.80 18.92
N THR A 306 -13.85 -55.80 18.80
CA THR A 306 -13.95 -54.75 17.78
C THR A 306 -12.63 -54.49 17.08
N PHE A 307 -12.71 -54.22 15.79
CA PHE A 307 -11.60 -53.82 14.95
C PHE A 307 -12.08 -52.87 13.85
N GLN A 308 -11.16 -52.21 13.16
CA GLN A 308 -11.49 -51.30 12.08
C GLN A 308 -10.60 -51.50 10.85
N VAL A 309 -11.06 -51.01 9.71
CA VAL A 309 -10.28 -50.89 8.48
C VAL A 309 -10.51 -49.49 7.92
N ALA A 310 -9.46 -48.70 7.76
CA ALA A 310 -9.55 -47.42 7.09
C ALA A 310 -9.42 -47.60 5.57
N ALA A 311 -10.19 -46.84 4.80
CA ALA A 311 -10.04 -46.69 3.37
C ALA A 311 -9.52 -45.29 3.06
N PHE A 312 -8.57 -45.21 2.15
CA PHE A 312 -7.87 -43.98 1.80
C PHE A 312 -7.91 -43.72 0.30
N ALA A 313 -8.44 -42.56 -0.07
CA ALA A 313 -8.38 -41.95 -1.38
C ALA A 313 -7.32 -40.82 -1.37
N PRO A 314 -6.32 -40.86 -2.28
CA PRO A 314 -5.23 -39.87 -2.30
C PRO A 314 -5.65 -38.41 -2.52
N LEU A 315 -6.80 -38.17 -3.14
CA LEU A 315 -7.31 -36.84 -3.44
C LEU A 315 -8.01 -36.24 -2.22
N ILE A 316 -7.42 -35.17 -1.67
CA ILE A 316 -7.96 -34.48 -0.49
C ILE A 316 -8.81 -33.28 -0.90
N GLN A 317 -8.36 -32.52 -1.91
CA GLN A 317 -9.10 -31.39 -2.46
C GLN A 317 -8.80 -31.24 -3.95
N GLU A 318 -9.84 -31.22 -4.77
CA GLU A 318 -9.72 -30.90 -6.20
C GLU A 318 -9.38 -29.42 -6.43
N ALA A 319 -8.57 -29.17 -7.45
CA ALA A 319 -8.36 -27.83 -7.95
C ALA A 319 -9.61 -27.37 -8.69
N SER A 320 -9.98 -26.11 -8.51
CA SER A 320 -11.05 -25.48 -9.27
C SER A 320 -10.69 -24.04 -9.58
N ASP A 321 -11.15 -23.55 -10.72
CA ASP A 321 -11.13 -22.12 -11.04
C ASP A 321 -12.37 -21.44 -10.45
N ALA A 322 -12.22 -20.18 -10.09
CA ALA A 322 -13.34 -19.33 -9.75
C ALA A 322 -14.13 -18.99 -11.01
N ARG A 323 -15.46 -18.98 -10.91
CA ARG A 323 -16.34 -18.61 -12.01
C ARG A 323 -17.42 -17.67 -11.51
N ILE A 324 -17.57 -16.54 -12.21
CA ILE A 324 -18.67 -15.60 -12.01
C ILE A 324 -19.45 -15.44 -13.31
N SER A 325 -20.75 -15.19 -13.22
CA SER A 325 -21.58 -14.83 -14.36
C SER A 325 -22.12 -13.42 -14.22
N PHE A 326 -22.17 -12.68 -15.33
CA PHE A 326 -22.86 -11.40 -15.45
C PHE A 326 -24.20 -11.61 -16.15
N GLY A 327 -25.29 -11.17 -15.49
CA GLY A 327 -26.66 -11.37 -15.93
C GLY A 327 -27.27 -12.70 -15.49
N ALA A 328 -28.59 -12.77 -15.46
CA ALA A 328 -29.34 -13.99 -15.13
C ALA A 328 -29.59 -14.81 -16.40
N GLY A 329 -29.21 -16.09 -16.40
CA GLY A 329 -29.58 -17.01 -17.48
C GLY A 329 -31.08 -17.27 -17.50
N GLY A 330 -31.72 -17.14 -18.67
CA GLY A 330 -33.17 -17.33 -18.84
C GLY A 330 -33.68 -16.96 -20.24
N GLU A 331 -35.00 -16.81 -20.40
CA GLU A 331 -35.67 -16.50 -21.68
C GLU A 331 -35.24 -15.15 -22.30
N THR A 332 -34.57 -14.28 -21.54
CA THR A 332 -34.21 -12.90 -21.90
C THR A 332 -32.73 -12.69 -22.26
N GLY A 333 -31.86 -13.70 -22.13
CA GLY A 333 -30.45 -13.58 -22.55
C GLY A 333 -29.49 -14.67 -22.04
N SER A 334 -28.30 -14.70 -22.63
CA SER A 334 -27.20 -15.59 -22.20
C SER A 334 -26.22 -14.83 -21.29
N PRO A 335 -25.83 -15.38 -20.13
CA PRO A 335 -24.90 -14.72 -19.23
C PRO A 335 -23.47 -14.73 -19.78
N ILE A 336 -22.68 -13.71 -19.42
CA ILE A 336 -21.24 -13.69 -19.68
C ILE A 336 -20.55 -14.38 -18.51
N ILE A 337 -19.83 -15.47 -18.77
CA ILE A 337 -19.07 -16.18 -17.75
C ILE A 337 -17.61 -15.73 -17.79
N VAL A 338 -17.10 -15.34 -16.64
CA VAL A 338 -15.69 -14.96 -16.45
C VAL A 338 -15.06 -15.99 -15.52
N THR A 339 -13.88 -16.46 -15.87
CA THR A 339 -13.13 -17.49 -15.14
C THR A 339 -11.79 -16.93 -14.68
N SER A 340 -11.38 -17.28 -13.47
CA SER A 340 -10.10 -16.87 -12.87
C SER A 340 -9.51 -18.06 -12.11
N ASP A 341 -8.18 -18.17 -12.09
CA ASP A 341 -7.46 -19.16 -11.28
C ASP A 341 -7.48 -18.78 -9.78
N SER A 342 -7.95 -17.59 -9.43
CA SER A 342 -8.05 -17.09 -8.07
C SER A 342 -9.45 -16.57 -7.73
N ASN A 343 -9.73 -16.42 -6.43
CA ASN A 343 -10.96 -15.81 -5.94
C ASN A 343 -10.99 -14.28 -6.10
N ILE A 344 -10.00 -13.70 -6.77
CA ILE A 344 -9.91 -12.27 -7.03
C ILE A 344 -10.07 -12.04 -8.53
N PHE A 345 -11.01 -11.17 -8.87
CA PHE A 345 -11.29 -10.73 -10.23
C PHE A 345 -10.95 -9.25 -10.32
N ASN A 346 -9.81 -8.96 -10.96
CA ASN A 346 -9.38 -7.59 -11.22
C ASN A 346 -9.93 -7.12 -12.57
N ASP A 347 -10.41 -5.88 -12.62
CA ASP A 347 -10.78 -5.17 -13.86
C ASP A 347 -11.81 -5.88 -14.75
N VAL A 348 -12.61 -6.80 -14.19
CA VAL A 348 -13.75 -7.38 -14.92
C VAL A 348 -14.83 -6.33 -15.16
N ILE A 349 -15.01 -5.44 -14.18
CA ILE A 349 -15.55 -4.10 -14.40
C ILE A 349 -14.34 -3.18 -14.27
N ALA A 350 -14.05 -2.36 -15.27
CA ALA A 350 -12.86 -1.51 -15.28
C ALA A 350 -12.73 -0.67 -13.99
N GLY A 351 -11.60 -0.78 -13.29
CA GLY A 351 -11.34 -0.08 -12.04
C GLY A 351 -11.99 -0.72 -10.80
N VAL A 352 -12.62 -1.89 -10.93
CA VAL A 352 -13.23 -2.66 -9.81
C VAL A 352 -12.50 -3.97 -9.61
N THR A 353 -12.16 -4.25 -8.36
CA THR A 353 -11.68 -5.57 -7.91
C THR A 353 -12.77 -6.25 -7.12
N LEU A 354 -13.18 -7.44 -7.56
CA LEU A 354 -14.14 -8.30 -6.88
C LEU A 354 -13.39 -9.43 -6.17
N ASN A 355 -13.72 -9.67 -4.90
CA ASN A 355 -13.19 -10.79 -4.13
C ASN A 355 -14.35 -11.70 -3.72
N ILE A 356 -14.37 -12.91 -4.27
CA ILE A 356 -15.43 -13.89 -4.01
C ILE A 356 -15.09 -14.75 -2.79
N THR A 357 -16.08 -15.00 -1.95
CA THR A 357 -15.93 -15.79 -0.73
C THR A 357 -16.79 -17.03 -0.75
N LYS A 358 -17.93 -17.01 -1.46
CA LYS A 358 -18.90 -18.10 -1.46
C LYS A 358 -19.64 -18.20 -2.80
N VAL A 359 -20.05 -19.43 -3.13
CA VAL A 359 -20.96 -19.73 -4.24
C VAL A 359 -22.38 -19.27 -3.92
N THR A 360 -23.06 -18.63 -4.88
CA THR A 360 -24.46 -18.22 -4.77
C THR A 360 -25.39 -19.43 -4.82
N GLN A 361 -26.52 -19.39 -4.12
CA GLN A 361 -27.54 -20.44 -4.25
C GLN A 361 -28.22 -20.41 -5.63
N PRO A 362 -28.77 -21.54 -6.11
CA PRO A 362 -29.50 -21.55 -7.38
C PRO A 362 -30.64 -20.51 -7.40
N GLY A 363 -30.59 -19.59 -8.37
CA GLY A 363 -31.56 -18.49 -8.53
C GLY A 363 -31.27 -17.23 -7.70
N GLU A 364 -30.23 -17.23 -6.88
CA GLU A 364 -29.74 -16.06 -6.15
C GLU A 364 -28.82 -15.21 -7.05
N THR A 365 -28.89 -13.89 -6.88
CA THR A 365 -28.01 -12.94 -7.59
C THR A 365 -27.51 -11.88 -6.62
N VAL A 366 -26.26 -11.48 -6.78
CA VAL A 366 -25.64 -10.36 -6.05
C VAL A 366 -25.56 -9.16 -6.98
N THR A 367 -25.99 -7.99 -6.53
CA THR A 367 -25.89 -6.75 -7.29
C THR A 367 -24.66 -5.96 -6.83
N VAL A 368 -23.77 -5.62 -7.76
CA VAL A 368 -22.68 -4.67 -7.56
C VAL A 368 -23.07 -3.36 -8.21
N THR A 369 -23.11 -2.28 -7.43
CA THR A 369 -23.43 -0.93 -7.93
C THR A 369 -22.22 -0.04 -7.76
N THR A 370 -21.75 0.52 -8.86
CA THR A 370 -20.65 1.47 -8.90
C THR A 370 -21.18 2.88 -9.10
N ASP A 371 -20.62 3.85 -8.39
CA ASP A 371 -20.94 5.27 -8.57
C ASP A 371 -19.75 6.17 -8.22
N THR A 372 -19.80 7.43 -8.64
CA THR A 372 -18.84 8.44 -8.20
C THR A 372 -19.01 8.70 -6.70
N ASP A 373 -17.91 8.79 -5.94
CA ASP A 373 -17.94 9.06 -4.51
C ASP A 373 -18.16 10.55 -4.21
N ILE A 374 -19.37 11.03 -4.47
CA ILE A 374 -19.78 12.41 -4.22
C ILE A 374 -19.61 12.78 -2.74
N SER A 375 -19.86 11.84 -1.83
CA SER A 375 -19.71 12.06 -0.39
C SER A 375 -18.24 12.30 -0.02
N GLY A 376 -17.32 11.48 -0.53
CA GLY A 376 -15.88 11.65 -0.33
C GLY A 376 -15.34 12.95 -0.91
N ILE A 377 -15.78 13.32 -2.12
CA ILE A 377 -15.43 14.61 -2.74
C ILE A 377 -15.96 15.77 -1.89
N LYS A 378 -17.22 15.70 -1.45
CA LYS A 378 -17.83 16.70 -0.57
C LYS A 378 -17.04 16.86 0.72
N THR A 379 -16.64 15.77 1.37
CA THR A 379 -15.81 15.82 2.59
C THR A 379 -14.49 16.56 2.35
N SER A 380 -13.85 16.34 1.20
CA SER A 380 -12.62 17.05 0.84
C SER A 380 -12.85 18.55 0.62
N VAL A 381 -13.96 18.92 -0.02
CA VAL A 381 -14.36 20.32 -0.21
C VAL A 381 -14.75 20.99 1.12
N ASP A 382 -15.47 20.28 2.01
CA ASP A 382 -15.83 20.76 3.34
C ASP A 382 -14.59 21.01 4.21
N ASP A 383 -13.59 20.11 4.22
CA ASP A 383 -12.37 20.34 4.99
C ASP A 383 -11.63 21.60 4.50
N PHE A 384 -11.54 21.81 3.17
CA PHE A 384 -11.02 23.06 2.62
C PHE A 384 -11.80 24.29 3.10
N ILE A 385 -13.14 24.25 3.04
CA ILE A 385 -14.01 25.34 3.52
C ILE A 385 -13.78 25.59 5.01
N THR A 386 -13.71 24.53 5.83
CA THR A 386 -13.45 24.63 7.27
C THR A 386 -12.09 25.27 7.54
N ARG A 387 -11.01 24.83 6.88
CA ARG A 387 -9.67 25.44 7.10
C ARG A 387 -9.59 26.88 6.62
N TYR A 388 -10.30 27.22 5.55
CA TYR A 388 -10.40 28.58 5.09
C TYR A 388 -11.13 29.45 6.13
N ASN A 389 -12.24 28.94 6.67
CA ASN A 389 -13.03 29.62 7.70
C ASN A 389 -12.24 29.76 9.01
N ASP A 390 -11.46 28.76 9.42
CA ASP A 390 -10.58 28.82 10.60
C ASP A 390 -9.59 30.00 10.56
N VAL A 391 -9.13 30.37 9.36
CA VAL A 391 -8.26 31.54 9.13
C VAL A 391 -9.07 32.83 9.17
N MET A 392 -10.25 32.85 8.55
CA MET A 392 -11.14 34.02 8.56
C MET A 392 -11.62 34.36 9.98
N ASP A 393 -11.99 33.36 10.77
CA ASP A 393 -12.33 33.50 12.19
C ASP A 393 -11.18 34.13 12.97
N PHE A 394 -9.95 33.61 12.81
CA PHE A 394 -8.79 34.19 13.47
C PHE A 394 -8.58 35.66 13.08
N ILE A 395 -8.65 35.99 11.79
CA ILE A 395 -8.50 37.37 11.31
C ILE A 395 -9.59 38.28 11.88
N ASN A 396 -10.84 37.82 11.87
CA ASN A 396 -11.99 38.56 12.38
C ASN A 396 -11.87 38.80 13.89
N GLU A 397 -11.50 37.77 14.67
CA GLU A 397 -11.24 37.86 16.11
C GLU A 397 -10.14 38.88 16.42
N GLN A 398 -9.01 38.83 15.69
CA GLN A 398 -7.91 39.78 15.88
C GLN A 398 -8.27 41.22 15.51
N ASN A 399 -9.28 41.41 14.66
CA ASN A 399 -9.73 42.73 14.20
C ASN A 399 -10.88 43.31 15.05
N THR A 400 -11.12 42.78 16.24
CA THR A 400 -12.13 43.33 17.17
C THR A 400 -11.55 44.40 18.11
N TYR A 401 -12.34 45.45 18.36
CA TYR A 401 -12.10 46.47 19.38
C TYR A 401 -13.37 46.68 20.21
N LYS A 402 -13.32 46.41 21.51
CA LYS A 402 -14.43 46.60 22.44
C LYS A 402 -14.31 47.96 23.11
N GLN A 403 -15.17 48.90 22.73
CA GLN A 403 -15.14 50.28 23.23
C GLN A 403 -15.32 50.39 24.74
N ASP A 404 -16.13 49.50 25.35
CA ASP A 404 -16.46 49.56 26.78
C ASP A 404 -15.35 49.04 27.70
N SER A 405 -14.61 48.01 27.26
CA SER A 405 -13.48 47.45 28.02
C SER A 405 -12.11 47.95 27.57
N GLY A 406 -12.03 48.63 26.41
CA GLY A 406 -10.76 49.01 25.77
C GLY A 406 -9.96 47.81 25.26
N GLU A 407 -10.54 46.61 25.25
CA GLU A 407 -9.88 45.38 24.79
C GLU A 407 -9.84 45.31 23.27
N SER A 408 -8.70 44.90 22.73
CA SER A 408 -8.51 44.66 21.30
C SER A 408 -7.80 43.34 21.06
N GLY A 409 -7.99 42.77 19.88
CA GLY A 409 -7.17 41.65 19.43
C GLY A 409 -5.69 41.99 19.49
N VAL A 410 -4.84 41.00 19.78
CA VAL A 410 -3.40 41.21 19.95
C VAL A 410 -2.75 41.77 18.68
N LEU A 411 -3.30 41.42 17.51
CA LEU A 411 -2.88 41.88 16.19
C LEU A 411 -3.79 42.98 15.59
N PHE A 412 -4.56 43.69 16.43
CA PHE A 412 -5.47 44.73 15.95
C PHE A 412 -4.72 45.82 15.17
N GLY A 413 -5.21 46.15 13.97
CA GLY A 413 -4.57 47.11 13.07
C GLY A 413 -3.37 46.58 12.28
N ASP A 414 -3.03 45.29 12.36
CA ASP A 414 -1.93 44.72 11.60
C ASP A 414 -2.26 44.60 10.10
N SER A 415 -1.45 45.27 9.27
CA SER A 415 -1.61 45.28 7.80
C SER A 415 -1.45 43.90 7.13
N THR A 416 -0.75 42.96 7.78
CA THR A 416 -0.50 41.61 7.25
C THR A 416 -1.79 40.81 7.20
N LEU A 417 -2.63 40.93 8.24
CA LEU A 417 -3.94 40.26 8.30
C LEU A 417 -4.89 40.75 7.21
N TRP A 418 -4.91 42.07 6.96
CA TRP A 418 -5.70 42.66 5.88
C TRP A 418 -5.25 42.21 4.50
N THR A 419 -3.94 42.22 4.26
CA THR A 419 -3.35 41.75 2.99
C THR A 419 -3.68 40.29 2.74
N MET A 420 -3.55 39.46 3.77
CA MET A 420 -3.87 38.04 3.71
C MET A 420 -5.35 37.81 3.40
N ARG A 421 -6.27 38.45 4.15
CA ARG A 421 -7.71 38.37 3.89
C ARG A 421 -8.06 38.74 2.45
N TYR A 422 -7.51 39.85 1.95
CA TYR A 422 -7.74 40.29 0.57
C TYR A 422 -7.20 39.29 -0.45
N SER A 423 -5.97 38.77 -0.25
CA SER A 423 -5.36 37.78 -1.15
C SER A 423 -6.16 36.47 -1.21
N MET A 424 -6.69 36.02 -0.07
CA MET A 424 -7.49 34.80 0.02
C MET A 424 -8.85 34.99 -0.65
N ASN A 425 -9.52 36.12 -0.40
CA ASN A 425 -10.79 36.45 -1.05
C ASN A 425 -10.66 36.57 -2.57
N THR A 426 -9.57 37.16 -3.06
CA THR A 426 -9.32 37.28 -4.51
C THR A 426 -9.01 35.93 -5.15
N ALA A 427 -8.32 35.02 -4.45
CA ALA A 427 -8.02 33.68 -4.95
C ALA A 427 -9.28 32.82 -5.20
N ILE A 428 -10.36 33.03 -4.43
CA ILE A 428 -11.63 32.27 -4.55
C ILE A 428 -12.74 33.01 -5.31
N GLY A 429 -12.66 34.34 -5.36
CA GLY A 429 -13.75 35.19 -5.86
C GLY A 429 -13.64 35.58 -7.34
N THR A 430 -12.51 35.27 -7.99
CA THR A 430 -12.27 35.60 -9.41
C THR A 430 -12.64 34.43 -10.31
N LYS A 431 -13.11 34.73 -11.52
CA LYS A 431 -13.29 33.72 -12.58
C LYS A 431 -11.93 33.09 -12.89
N ILE A 432 -11.90 31.78 -13.14
CA ILE A 432 -10.70 31.12 -13.67
C ILE A 432 -10.50 31.56 -15.12
N GLU A 433 -9.32 32.10 -15.40
CA GLU A 433 -8.90 32.48 -16.75
C GLU A 433 -8.52 31.22 -17.54
N GLY A 434 -8.82 31.21 -18.84
CA GLY A 434 -8.61 30.04 -19.71
C GLY A 434 -9.70 28.98 -19.66
N MET A 435 -10.68 29.11 -18.75
CA MET A 435 -11.80 28.17 -18.63
C MET A 435 -13.08 28.73 -19.26
N ASP A 436 -13.56 28.11 -20.33
CA ASP A 436 -14.80 28.47 -21.05
C ASP A 436 -16.00 27.60 -20.62
N SER A 437 -16.10 27.32 -19.32
CA SER A 437 -17.22 26.60 -18.69
C SER A 437 -18.02 27.51 -17.76
N GLU A 438 -19.31 27.21 -17.59
CA GLU A 438 -20.14 27.85 -16.56
C GLU A 438 -19.60 27.60 -15.14
N PHE A 439 -18.83 26.52 -14.95
CA PHE A 439 -18.21 26.11 -13.69
C PHE A 439 -16.89 26.82 -13.38
N SER A 440 -16.56 27.92 -14.08
CA SER A 440 -15.34 28.72 -13.89
C SER A 440 -15.24 29.54 -12.59
N HIS A 441 -16.15 29.34 -11.63
CA HIS A 441 -16.17 30.04 -10.34
C HIS A 441 -16.97 29.26 -9.27
N LEU A 442 -16.62 29.39 -7.97
CA LEU A 442 -17.23 28.61 -6.86
C LEU A 442 -18.76 28.71 -6.76
N TYR A 443 -19.33 29.87 -7.10
CA TYR A 443 -20.78 30.07 -7.05
C TYR A 443 -21.53 29.15 -8.03
N ALA A 444 -20.89 28.73 -9.12
CA ALA A 444 -21.45 27.75 -10.05
C ALA A 444 -21.68 26.38 -9.41
N LEU A 445 -20.96 26.05 -8.33
CA LEU A 445 -21.15 24.84 -7.52
C LEU A 445 -22.04 25.06 -6.29
N GLY A 446 -22.68 26.22 -6.17
CA GLY A 446 -23.49 26.55 -4.98
C GLY A 446 -22.66 26.96 -3.75
N ILE A 447 -21.36 27.16 -3.90
CA ILE A 447 -20.46 27.62 -2.82
C ILE A 447 -20.42 29.15 -2.81
N ARG A 448 -20.73 29.76 -1.65
CA ARG A 448 -20.84 31.21 -1.50
C ARG A 448 -20.02 31.76 -0.35
N THR A 449 -19.60 33.01 -0.51
CA THR A 449 -18.95 33.81 0.54
C THR A 449 -19.97 34.70 1.25
N ASN A 450 -19.96 34.66 2.58
CA ASN A 450 -20.78 35.49 3.46
C ASN A 450 -20.15 36.89 3.69
N LEU A 451 -20.91 37.81 4.30
CA LEU A 451 -20.46 39.19 4.59
C LEU A 451 -19.21 39.25 5.50
N ASP A 452 -19.04 38.26 6.37
CA ASP A 452 -17.90 38.11 7.27
C ASP A 452 -16.67 37.47 6.60
N GLY A 453 -16.80 37.02 5.35
CA GLY A 453 -15.76 36.38 4.56
C GLY A 453 -15.77 34.85 4.60
N HIS A 454 -16.66 34.21 5.37
CA HIS A 454 -16.77 32.75 5.45
C HIS A 454 -17.31 32.13 4.17
N LEU A 455 -16.85 30.92 3.85
CA LEU A 455 -17.35 30.09 2.77
C LEU A 455 -18.36 29.05 3.30
N ALA A 456 -19.37 28.74 2.48
CA ALA A 456 -20.31 27.65 2.73
C ALA A 456 -20.88 27.08 1.43
N ILE A 457 -21.18 25.78 1.41
CA ILE A 457 -22.04 25.16 0.39
C ILE A 457 -23.49 25.54 0.72
N THR A 458 -24.05 26.48 -0.03
CA THR A 458 -25.41 27.01 0.20
C THR A 458 -26.48 26.28 -0.61
N ASP A 459 -26.08 25.58 -1.67
CA ASP A 459 -26.96 24.77 -2.52
C ASP A 459 -26.28 23.42 -2.80
N TYR A 460 -26.60 22.43 -1.97
CA TYR A 460 -26.03 21.10 -2.09
C TYR A 460 -26.54 20.36 -3.34
N SER A 461 -27.77 20.63 -3.78
CA SER A 461 -28.32 19.98 -4.97
C SER A 461 -27.56 20.37 -6.24
N ARG A 462 -27.18 21.65 -6.35
CA ARG A 462 -26.34 22.14 -7.44
C ARG A 462 -24.92 21.59 -7.39
N PHE A 463 -24.36 21.44 -6.19
CA PHE A 463 -23.05 20.81 -5.99
C PHE A 463 -23.06 19.34 -6.45
N GLU A 464 -24.07 18.58 -6.03
CA GLU A 464 -24.24 17.18 -6.43
C GLU A 464 -24.46 17.04 -7.95
N ASP A 465 -25.32 17.86 -8.54
CA ASP A 465 -25.59 17.86 -9.98
C ASP A 465 -24.33 18.15 -10.81
N ALA A 466 -23.53 19.13 -10.39
CA ALA A 466 -22.25 19.45 -11.03
C ALA A 466 -21.27 18.27 -10.98
N LEU A 467 -21.16 17.58 -9.84
CA LEU A 467 -20.29 16.41 -9.70
C LEU A 467 -20.78 15.19 -10.51
N ARG A 468 -22.09 15.04 -10.72
CA ARG A 468 -22.64 13.93 -11.51
C ARG A 468 -22.51 14.16 -13.01
N ASN A 469 -22.81 15.37 -13.46
CA ASN A 469 -23.02 15.66 -14.87
C ASN A 469 -21.83 16.41 -15.51
N ASN A 470 -21.02 17.11 -14.71
CA ASN A 470 -19.94 17.98 -15.18
C ASN A 470 -18.65 17.80 -14.36
N LEU A 471 -18.35 16.56 -13.95
CA LEU A 471 -17.24 16.26 -13.04
C LEU A 471 -15.91 16.85 -13.51
N GLU A 472 -15.59 16.74 -14.80
CA GLU A 472 -14.31 17.23 -15.33
C GLU A 472 -14.17 18.75 -15.17
N ASP A 473 -15.24 19.50 -15.42
CA ASP A 473 -15.27 20.94 -15.17
C ASP A 473 -15.12 21.25 -13.67
N VAL A 474 -15.70 20.43 -12.78
CA VAL A 474 -15.47 20.58 -11.34
C VAL A 474 -14.01 20.30 -10.97
N VAL A 475 -13.39 19.28 -11.55
CA VAL A 475 -11.97 18.97 -11.33
C VAL A 475 -11.10 20.14 -11.78
N GLU A 476 -11.33 20.67 -12.97
CA GLU A 476 -10.58 21.82 -13.50
C GLU A 476 -10.81 23.09 -12.67
N LEU A 477 -11.99 23.27 -12.06
CA LEU A 477 -12.24 24.39 -11.15
C LEU A 477 -11.28 24.39 -9.94
N PHE A 478 -10.92 23.22 -9.40
CA PHE A 478 -10.07 23.12 -8.22
C PHE A 478 -8.59 22.87 -8.55
N THR A 479 -8.30 22.13 -9.61
CA THR A 479 -6.97 21.66 -9.98
C THR A 479 -6.29 22.55 -11.03
N ASP A 480 -4.97 22.41 -11.20
CA ASP A 480 -4.29 22.96 -12.38
C ASP A 480 -4.71 22.12 -13.60
N GLY A 481 -5.00 22.79 -14.71
CA GLY A 481 -5.55 22.18 -15.91
C GLY A 481 -4.97 22.76 -17.19
N GLY A 482 -5.29 22.14 -18.30
CA GLY A 482 -5.01 22.69 -19.60
C GLY A 482 -5.88 22.04 -20.66
N SER A 483 -6.45 22.85 -21.54
CA SER A 483 -7.23 22.39 -22.69
C SER A 483 -6.40 22.52 -23.95
N SER A 484 -6.35 21.46 -24.75
CA SER A 484 -5.63 21.48 -26.03
C SER A 484 -6.60 21.50 -27.20
N SER A 485 -6.20 22.17 -28.28
CA SER A 485 -6.87 22.07 -29.58
C SER A 485 -6.52 20.80 -30.37
N ALA A 486 -5.54 20.01 -29.91
CA ALA A 486 -5.10 18.77 -30.56
C ALA A 486 -5.18 17.56 -29.63
N SER A 487 -5.74 16.44 -30.13
CA SER A 487 -5.94 15.22 -29.33
C SER A 487 -4.65 14.48 -28.95
N GLY A 488 -3.50 14.87 -29.53
CA GLY A 488 -2.19 14.30 -29.23
C GLY A 488 -1.38 15.11 -28.22
N ILE A 489 -1.95 16.17 -27.65
CA ILE A 489 -1.29 17.09 -26.73
C ILE A 489 -2.14 17.17 -25.46
N GLU A 490 -1.61 16.66 -24.35
CA GLU A 490 -2.31 16.59 -23.07
C GLU A 490 -1.56 17.40 -22.02
N PHE A 491 -2.27 18.22 -21.24
CA PHE A 491 -1.69 18.86 -20.06
C PHE A 491 -1.39 17.81 -18.97
N VAL A 492 -0.19 17.88 -18.38
CA VAL A 492 0.21 17.00 -17.26
C VAL A 492 0.33 17.80 -15.96
N SER A 493 1.11 18.88 -15.96
CA SER A 493 1.32 19.71 -14.79
C SER A 493 1.89 21.07 -15.13
N SER A 494 1.81 22.01 -14.18
CA SER A 494 2.43 23.33 -14.24
C SER A 494 3.01 23.70 -12.88
N THR A 495 3.82 24.76 -12.82
CA THR A 495 4.36 25.28 -11.56
C THR A 495 3.82 26.67 -11.22
N THR A 496 4.40 27.34 -10.22
CA THR A 496 4.15 28.75 -9.95
C THR A 496 4.78 29.68 -10.98
N GLU A 497 5.80 29.21 -11.70
CA GLU A 497 6.56 30.00 -12.67
C GLU A 497 5.91 30.00 -14.06
N THR A 498 5.09 28.98 -14.36
CA THR A 498 4.29 28.92 -15.59
C THR A 498 3.31 30.11 -15.63
N LYS A 499 3.43 30.96 -16.66
CA LYS A 499 2.49 32.07 -16.88
C LYS A 499 1.14 31.53 -17.35
N ILE A 500 0.06 32.23 -17.02
CA ILE A 500 -1.34 31.82 -17.29
C ILE A 500 -2.03 32.95 -18.04
N GLY A 501 -2.99 32.59 -18.91
CA GLY A 501 -3.88 33.55 -19.57
C GLY A 501 -3.61 33.76 -21.06
N GLU A 502 -2.67 33.02 -21.65
CA GLU A 502 -2.40 33.00 -23.10
C GLU A 502 -2.45 31.56 -23.62
N ASP A 503 -2.86 31.40 -24.89
CA ASP A 503 -2.82 30.12 -25.58
C ASP A 503 -1.39 29.87 -26.06
N TYR A 504 -0.77 28.78 -25.62
CA TYR A 504 0.59 28.43 -26.02
C TYR A 504 0.56 27.56 -27.26
N GLU A 505 1.23 28.00 -28.31
CA GLU A 505 1.50 27.17 -29.49
C GLU A 505 2.47 26.05 -29.13
N VAL A 506 2.15 24.82 -29.54
CA VAL A 506 2.99 23.64 -29.31
C VAL A 506 3.45 23.13 -30.67
N ASP A 507 4.75 23.21 -30.89
CA ASP A 507 5.43 22.79 -32.12
C ASP A 507 6.33 21.59 -31.80
N ILE A 508 6.02 20.44 -32.37
CA ILE A 508 6.74 19.20 -32.19
C ILE A 508 7.71 19.02 -33.35
N THR A 509 8.99 18.92 -33.05
CA THR A 509 10.05 18.70 -34.05
C THR A 509 10.42 17.23 -34.20
N ALA A 510 10.12 16.40 -33.19
CA ALA A 510 10.26 14.95 -33.25
C ALA A 510 9.25 14.27 -32.30
N ALA A 511 8.51 13.29 -32.81
CA ALA A 511 7.69 12.42 -31.97
C ALA A 511 8.54 11.44 -31.16
N ALA A 512 8.03 11.03 -30.00
CA ALA A 512 8.66 9.99 -29.21
C ALA A 512 8.50 8.63 -29.92
N THR A 513 9.54 7.80 -29.89
CA THR A 513 9.50 6.43 -30.45
C THR A 513 9.85 5.37 -29.41
N LYS A 514 9.43 4.14 -29.67
CA LYS A 514 9.71 2.96 -28.84
C LYS A 514 11.03 2.30 -29.26
N GLY A 515 11.72 1.67 -28.32
CA GLY A 515 12.90 0.85 -28.59
C GLY A 515 12.50 -0.50 -29.19
N VAL A 516 13.25 -0.93 -30.20
CA VAL A 516 12.98 -2.14 -30.97
C VAL A 516 14.23 -3.02 -31.06
N LEU A 517 14.08 -4.31 -30.80
CA LEU A 517 15.03 -5.35 -31.20
C LEU A 517 14.44 -6.10 -32.40
N GLN A 518 15.02 -5.90 -33.56
CA GLN A 518 14.59 -6.54 -34.79
C GLN A 518 15.49 -7.73 -35.11
N GLY A 519 14.90 -8.92 -35.22
CA GLY A 519 15.57 -10.13 -35.67
C GLY A 519 15.90 -10.11 -37.16
N THR A 520 16.64 -11.13 -37.59
CA THR A 520 16.94 -11.41 -38.99
C THR A 520 15.92 -12.38 -39.58
N THR A 521 15.85 -12.41 -40.91
CA THR A 521 14.91 -13.25 -41.64
C THR A 521 15.16 -14.74 -41.37
N ILE A 522 14.12 -15.47 -40.98
CA ILE A 522 14.05 -16.94 -40.90
C ILE A 522 12.90 -17.45 -41.78
N ASN A 523 12.90 -18.73 -42.12
CA ASN A 523 11.77 -19.33 -42.86
C ASN A 523 10.50 -19.28 -42.00
N ASP A 524 9.35 -19.11 -42.63
CA ASP A 524 8.08 -19.13 -41.91
C ASP A 524 7.85 -20.52 -41.27
N PRO A 525 7.54 -20.60 -39.97
CA PRO A 525 7.26 -21.87 -39.29
C PRO A 525 6.07 -22.65 -39.88
N PHE A 526 5.16 -22.01 -40.62
CA PHE A 526 4.09 -22.68 -41.36
C PHE A 526 4.62 -23.52 -42.53
N ASP A 527 5.52 -22.94 -43.33
CA ASP A 527 6.14 -23.62 -44.48
C ASP A 527 7.26 -24.58 -44.06
N ASN A 528 8.02 -24.21 -43.02
CA ASN A 528 9.13 -24.99 -42.49
C ASN A 528 9.11 -24.99 -40.95
N PRO A 529 8.44 -25.97 -40.31
CA PRO A 529 8.28 -26.04 -38.86
C PRO A 529 9.60 -25.89 -38.10
N LEU A 530 9.57 -25.09 -37.03
CA LEU A 530 10.73 -24.73 -36.24
C LEU A 530 10.79 -25.59 -34.98
N THR A 531 11.86 -26.37 -34.82
CA THR A 531 12.04 -27.24 -33.63
C THR A 531 12.96 -26.59 -32.60
N ILE A 532 12.45 -26.45 -31.37
CA ILE A 532 13.20 -26.09 -30.17
C ILE A 532 13.44 -27.35 -29.32
N THR A 533 14.65 -27.50 -28.81
CA THR A 533 15.09 -28.63 -27.97
C THR A 533 15.82 -28.11 -26.74
N SER A 534 16.13 -28.98 -25.78
CA SER A 534 16.92 -28.61 -24.60
C SER A 534 18.32 -28.05 -24.92
N ALA A 535 18.82 -28.26 -26.14
CA ALA A 535 20.10 -27.70 -26.61
C ALA A 535 20.00 -26.26 -27.13
N ASN A 536 18.80 -25.73 -27.40
CA ASN A 536 18.58 -24.42 -28.01
C ASN A 536 17.26 -23.75 -27.60
N ASN A 537 16.88 -23.85 -26.32
CA ASN A 537 15.60 -23.35 -25.81
C ASN A 537 15.69 -22.10 -24.92
N THR A 538 16.86 -21.48 -24.78
CA THR A 538 17.02 -20.36 -23.84
C THR A 538 17.21 -19.04 -24.59
N ILE A 539 16.46 -18.01 -24.19
CA ILE A 539 16.73 -16.62 -24.54
C ILE A 539 16.93 -15.79 -23.28
N LYS A 540 17.66 -14.70 -23.41
CA LYS A 540 17.82 -13.68 -22.36
C LYS A 540 17.83 -12.31 -23.00
N LEU A 541 17.03 -11.41 -22.46
CA LEU A 541 16.84 -10.05 -22.98
C LEU A 541 17.25 -9.03 -21.93
N LYS A 542 17.62 -7.85 -22.39
CA LYS A 542 17.84 -6.68 -21.57
C LYS A 542 16.89 -5.59 -22.06
N VAL A 543 15.90 -5.25 -21.24
CA VAL A 543 14.85 -4.29 -21.56
C VAL A 543 15.08 -3.06 -20.69
N ASN A 544 15.26 -1.89 -21.29
CA ASN A 544 15.48 -0.59 -20.62
C ASN A 544 16.52 -0.69 -19.48
N GLY A 545 17.67 -1.29 -19.78
CA GLY A 545 18.78 -1.46 -18.84
C GLY A 545 18.71 -2.69 -17.93
N LEU A 546 17.57 -3.37 -17.80
CA LEU A 546 17.40 -4.52 -16.90
C LEU A 546 17.43 -5.85 -17.67
N GLU A 547 18.31 -6.75 -17.26
CA GLU A 547 18.36 -8.12 -17.80
C GLU A 547 17.25 -9.00 -17.21
N SER A 548 16.66 -9.86 -18.05
CA SER A 548 15.74 -10.92 -17.66
C SER A 548 16.44 -12.06 -16.91
N GLY A 549 15.66 -12.98 -16.37
CA GLY A 549 16.14 -14.34 -16.08
C GLY A 549 16.44 -15.12 -17.36
N GLU A 550 16.78 -16.40 -17.22
CA GLU A 550 16.82 -17.31 -18.37
C GLU A 550 15.38 -17.65 -18.79
N ILE A 551 14.97 -17.12 -19.94
CA ILE A 551 13.65 -17.37 -20.50
C ILE A 551 13.72 -18.67 -21.28
N LYS A 552 13.17 -19.74 -20.70
CA LYS A 552 13.18 -21.08 -21.27
C LYS A 552 11.91 -21.36 -22.07
N LEU A 553 12.09 -21.54 -23.37
CA LEU A 553 11.04 -21.97 -24.30
C LEU A 553 10.78 -23.47 -24.17
N SER A 554 9.55 -23.87 -24.48
CA SER A 554 9.13 -25.27 -24.46
C SER A 554 9.83 -26.06 -25.58
N SER A 555 10.36 -27.25 -25.25
CA SER A 555 11.03 -28.11 -26.23
C SER A 555 10.00 -28.85 -27.09
N ARG A 556 9.67 -28.29 -28.26
CA ARG A 556 8.69 -28.83 -29.20
C ARG A 556 8.91 -28.28 -30.61
N THR A 557 8.08 -28.73 -31.55
CA THR A 557 8.03 -28.18 -32.90
C THR A 557 6.89 -27.17 -33.02
N TYR A 558 7.21 -25.96 -33.46
CA TYR A 558 6.29 -24.87 -33.74
C TYR A 558 5.94 -24.89 -35.22
N SER A 559 4.64 -24.97 -35.53
CA SER A 559 4.14 -25.12 -36.92
C SER A 559 3.44 -23.86 -37.44
N SER A 560 3.49 -22.76 -36.70
CA SER A 560 3.07 -21.44 -37.16
C SER A 560 3.82 -20.33 -36.42
N ALA A 561 3.97 -19.17 -37.08
CA ALA A 561 4.56 -17.99 -36.46
C ALA A 561 3.75 -17.51 -35.24
N ASP A 562 2.41 -17.56 -35.31
CA ASP A 562 1.53 -17.19 -34.19
C ASP A 562 1.78 -18.03 -32.94
N GLU A 563 2.00 -19.33 -33.12
CA GLU A 563 2.30 -20.24 -32.01
C GLU A 563 3.64 -19.91 -31.36
N LEU A 564 4.64 -19.59 -32.18
CA LEU A 564 5.97 -19.18 -31.73
C LEU A 564 5.93 -17.83 -30.99
N VAL A 565 5.23 -16.85 -31.54
CA VAL A 565 5.06 -15.52 -30.94
C VAL A 565 4.35 -15.65 -29.58
N ARG A 566 3.25 -16.43 -29.50
CA ARG A 566 2.54 -16.65 -28.24
C ARG A 566 3.39 -17.33 -27.17
N GLU A 567 4.21 -18.31 -27.55
CA GLU A 567 5.18 -18.91 -26.62
C GLU A 567 6.15 -17.86 -26.10
N ILE A 568 6.82 -17.13 -26.99
CA ILE A 568 7.86 -16.17 -26.59
C ILE A 568 7.25 -15.05 -25.74
N GLN A 569 6.10 -14.52 -26.14
CA GLN A 569 5.35 -13.50 -25.39
C GLN A 569 5.00 -14.02 -23.99
N GLY A 570 4.37 -15.19 -23.90
CA GLY A 570 3.98 -15.78 -22.62
C GLY A 570 5.16 -16.08 -21.71
N LYS A 571 6.33 -16.45 -22.25
CA LYS A 571 7.54 -16.68 -21.46
C LYS A 571 8.21 -15.38 -21.00
N ILE A 572 8.12 -14.30 -21.79
CA ILE A 572 8.58 -12.96 -21.39
C ILE A 572 7.67 -12.40 -20.29
N ASP A 573 6.35 -12.49 -20.45
CA ASP A 573 5.37 -11.96 -19.49
C ASP A 573 5.47 -12.66 -18.12
N ASN A 574 5.86 -13.94 -18.12
CA ASN A 574 6.09 -14.72 -16.89
C ASN A 574 7.48 -14.51 -16.27
N ASP A 575 8.40 -13.77 -16.90
CA ASP A 575 9.71 -13.50 -16.31
C ASP A 575 9.58 -12.54 -15.11
N GLU A 576 10.10 -12.93 -13.95
CA GLU A 576 9.96 -12.16 -12.69
C GLU A 576 10.62 -10.76 -12.75
N ARG A 577 11.56 -10.53 -13.69
CA ARG A 577 12.36 -9.31 -13.75
C ARG A 577 11.84 -8.36 -14.82
N ILE A 578 11.46 -8.87 -15.99
CA ILE A 578 11.04 -8.07 -17.14
C ILE A 578 9.58 -8.24 -17.54
N GLY A 579 8.83 -9.20 -16.98
CA GLY A 579 7.45 -9.48 -17.39
C GLY A 579 6.51 -8.29 -17.20
N SER A 580 6.76 -7.43 -16.21
CA SER A 580 6.02 -6.19 -15.99
C SER A 580 6.52 -4.97 -16.81
N ARG A 581 7.58 -5.14 -17.63
CA ARG A 581 8.19 -4.03 -18.40
C ARG A 581 7.54 -3.77 -19.76
N GLY A 582 6.56 -4.58 -20.16
CA GLY A 582 5.79 -4.41 -21.40
C GLY A 582 6.67 -4.58 -22.63
N VAL A 583 6.79 -5.81 -23.13
CA VAL A 583 7.46 -6.12 -24.38
C VAL A 583 6.47 -6.82 -25.28
N VAL A 584 6.27 -6.29 -26.49
CA VAL A 584 5.41 -6.89 -27.50
C VAL A 584 6.28 -7.63 -28.50
N VAL A 585 6.00 -8.92 -28.70
CA VAL A 585 6.64 -9.77 -29.70
C VAL A 585 5.73 -9.87 -30.91
N GLU A 586 6.27 -9.60 -32.09
CA GLU A 586 5.52 -9.72 -33.35
C GLU A 586 6.33 -10.50 -34.39
N TRP A 587 5.60 -11.20 -35.27
CA TRP A 587 6.15 -11.76 -36.49
C TRP A 587 5.86 -10.82 -37.65
N VAL A 588 6.91 -10.36 -38.31
CA VAL A 588 6.78 -9.59 -39.56
C VAL A 588 6.92 -10.53 -40.73
N ASP A 589 5.77 -10.85 -41.33
CA ASP A 589 5.65 -11.72 -42.50
C ASP A 589 6.24 -11.06 -43.77
N GLN A 590 7.06 -11.83 -44.49
CA GLN A 590 7.64 -11.48 -45.79
C GLN A 590 7.34 -12.55 -46.87
N GLY A 591 6.29 -13.35 -46.69
CA GLY A 591 5.86 -14.42 -47.57
C GLY A 591 6.31 -15.79 -47.06
N SER A 592 7.26 -16.44 -47.73
CA SER A 592 7.80 -17.74 -47.28
C SER A 592 8.77 -17.62 -46.08
N ASN A 593 9.08 -16.38 -45.70
CA ASN A 593 10.05 -16.02 -44.69
C ASN A 593 9.50 -14.85 -43.87
N GLY A 594 10.09 -14.58 -42.71
CA GLY A 594 9.77 -13.39 -41.91
C GLY A 594 10.79 -13.21 -40.79
N TYR A 595 10.54 -12.29 -39.87
CA TYR A 595 11.43 -12.06 -38.73
C TYR A 595 10.65 -11.66 -37.48
N LEU A 596 11.25 -11.90 -36.31
CA LEU A 596 10.69 -11.48 -35.03
C LEU A 596 11.08 -10.05 -34.70
N THR A 597 10.14 -9.26 -34.21
CA THR A 597 10.39 -7.94 -33.61
C THR A 597 9.98 -7.95 -32.15
N PHE A 598 10.80 -7.35 -31.30
CA PHE A 598 10.51 -7.12 -29.89
C PHE A 598 10.46 -5.62 -29.70
N THR A 599 9.30 -5.10 -29.33
CA THR A 599 9.06 -3.67 -29.16
C THR A 599 8.79 -3.39 -27.68
N SER A 600 9.47 -2.42 -27.09
CA SER A 600 9.18 -2.01 -25.72
C SER A 600 7.91 -1.16 -25.69
N ASP A 601 7.11 -1.29 -24.63
CA ASP A 601 5.95 -0.42 -24.42
C ASP A 601 6.32 0.98 -23.93
N SER A 602 7.55 1.16 -23.48
CA SER A 602 8.06 2.48 -23.10
C SER A 602 8.51 3.30 -24.32
N TYR A 603 8.33 4.61 -24.25
CA TYR A 603 8.81 5.57 -25.24
C TYR A 603 10.08 6.27 -24.74
N GLY A 604 10.90 6.77 -25.66
CA GLY A 604 12.05 7.62 -25.34
C GLY A 604 13.41 6.99 -25.55
N SER A 605 14.46 7.77 -25.32
CA SER A 605 15.86 7.35 -25.46
C SER A 605 16.28 6.22 -24.50
N GLN A 606 15.56 6.08 -23.38
CA GLN A 606 15.74 4.97 -22.42
C GLN A 606 15.04 3.67 -22.85
N SER A 607 14.12 3.76 -23.82
CA SER A 607 13.44 2.60 -24.38
C SER A 607 14.40 1.84 -25.29
N LYS A 608 14.86 0.67 -24.86
CA LYS A 608 15.81 -0.14 -25.64
C LYS A 608 15.68 -1.61 -25.26
N ILE A 609 15.62 -2.47 -26.27
CA ILE A 609 15.67 -3.92 -26.09
C ILE A 609 16.95 -4.44 -26.71
N GLU A 610 17.72 -5.18 -25.91
CA GLU A 610 18.97 -5.81 -26.32
C GLU A 610 18.93 -7.29 -25.99
N ARG A 611 19.69 -8.07 -26.75
CA ARG A 611 19.96 -9.46 -26.45
C ARG A 611 21.14 -9.58 -25.49
N VAL A 612 21.09 -10.50 -24.54
CA VAL A 612 22.26 -10.86 -23.72
C VAL A 612 23.06 -11.97 -24.42
N THR A 613 24.32 -11.72 -24.74
CA THR A 613 25.11 -12.60 -25.64
C THR A 613 25.70 -13.84 -24.99
N SER A 614 25.78 -13.91 -23.66
CA SER A 614 26.45 -14.99 -22.93
C SER A 614 25.45 -15.90 -22.21
N ILE A 615 24.80 -16.80 -22.96
CA ILE A 615 23.90 -17.81 -22.40
C ILE A 615 24.15 -19.20 -23.00
N SER A 616 24.01 -20.24 -22.18
CA SER A 616 24.05 -21.63 -22.62
C SER A 616 22.73 -22.00 -23.33
N ASN A 617 22.78 -23.01 -24.20
CA ASN A 617 21.60 -23.55 -24.91
C ASN A 617 20.75 -22.48 -25.61
N SER A 618 21.42 -21.53 -26.25
CA SER A 618 20.79 -20.36 -26.84
C SER A 618 19.86 -20.71 -28.01
N ALA A 619 18.65 -20.13 -28.00
CA ALA A 619 17.71 -20.18 -29.13
C ALA A 619 17.98 -19.11 -30.20
N TYR A 620 18.98 -18.23 -30.03
CA TYR A 620 19.15 -17.05 -30.90
C TYR A 620 19.40 -17.40 -32.37
N GLY A 621 20.06 -18.52 -32.67
CA GLY A 621 20.23 -19.00 -34.04
C GLY A 621 18.90 -19.38 -34.67
N SER A 622 18.14 -20.24 -34.00
CA SER A 622 16.85 -20.72 -34.48
C SER A 622 15.83 -19.60 -34.67
N LEU A 623 15.85 -18.59 -33.80
CA LEU A 623 14.89 -17.48 -33.79
C LEU A 623 15.31 -16.28 -34.64
N GLY A 624 16.44 -16.36 -35.36
CA GLY A 624 16.95 -15.24 -36.15
C GLY A 624 17.47 -14.07 -35.30
N LEU A 625 17.75 -14.28 -34.01
CA LEU A 625 18.20 -13.24 -33.08
C LEU A 625 19.72 -13.13 -32.97
N THR A 626 20.46 -13.89 -33.78
CA THR A 626 21.94 -13.89 -33.72
C THR A 626 22.53 -12.54 -34.10
N ASP A 627 22.02 -11.94 -35.16
CA ASP A 627 22.44 -10.63 -35.66
C ASP A 627 21.28 -9.62 -35.55
N ALA A 628 20.46 -9.76 -34.50
CA ALA A 628 19.36 -8.84 -34.25
C ALA A 628 19.88 -7.40 -34.07
N THR A 629 19.20 -6.45 -34.70
CA THR A 629 19.51 -5.02 -34.61
C THR A 629 18.71 -4.40 -33.47
N SER A 630 19.41 -3.81 -32.50
CA SER A 630 18.79 -3.06 -31.40
C SER A 630 18.82 -1.57 -31.72
N THR A 631 17.63 -0.97 -31.81
CA THR A 631 17.42 0.46 -32.00
C THR A 631 16.77 1.02 -30.75
N ALA A 632 17.38 2.04 -30.13
CA ALA A 632 16.76 2.75 -29.03
C ALA A 632 15.63 3.66 -29.54
N GLY A 633 14.61 3.88 -28.72
CA GLY A 633 13.61 4.89 -28.97
C GLY A 633 14.20 6.31 -28.94
N THR A 634 13.38 7.29 -29.28
CA THR A 634 13.72 8.71 -29.23
C THR A 634 12.73 9.43 -28.33
N ASP A 635 13.20 10.42 -27.58
CA ASP A 635 12.32 11.29 -26.79
C ASP A 635 11.59 12.27 -27.72
N VAL A 636 10.44 12.76 -27.29
CA VAL A 636 9.76 13.88 -27.95
C VAL A 636 10.68 15.10 -27.96
N ALA A 637 10.67 15.90 -29.03
CA ALA A 637 11.37 17.18 -29.07
C ALA A 637 10.45 18.25 -29.66
N GLY A 638 10.56 19.49 -29.19
CA GLY A 638 9.67 20.56 -29.62
C GLY A 638 9.87 21.87 -28.85
N THR A 639 9.01 22.84 -29.15
CA THR A 639 8.91 24.12 -28.43
C THR A 639 7.49 24.31 -27.89
N ILE A 640 7.39 25.06 -26.80
CA ILE A 640 6.11 25.49 -26.24
C ILE A 640 6.15 27.02 -26.23
N ASN A 641 5.19 27.66 -26.87
CA ASN A 641 5.12 29.10 -27.07
C ASN A 641 6.38 29.71 -27.71
N GLY A 642 7.03 28.95 -28.61
CA GLY A 642 8.31 29.32 -29.23
C GLY A 642 9.54 29.19 -28.31
N GLU A 643 9.36 28.79 -27.04
CA GLU A 643 10.45 28.50 -26.11
C GLU A 643 10.83 27.02 -26.18
N GLU A 644 12.13 26.73 -26.21
CA GLU A 644 12.62 25.35 -26.29
C GLU A 644 12.21 24.54 -25.05
N ALA A 645 11.78 23.30 -25.26
CA ALA A 645 11.35 22.39 -24.21
C ALA A 645 12.22 21.11 -24.17
N GLU A 646 12.31 20.51 -22.99
CA GLU A 646 13.03 19.26 -22.73
C GLU A 646 12.10 18.05 -22.87
N GLY A 647 12.50 17.12 -23.74
CA GLY A 647 11.82 15.85 -23.93
C GLY A 647 12.28 14.75 -22.99
N THR A 648 11.35 13.92 -22.51
CA THR A 648 11.65 12.64 -21.87
C THR A 648 10.52 11.66 -22.16
N GLY A 649 10.78 10.64 -22.99
CA GLY A 649 9.72 9.79 -23.54
C GLY A 649 8.70 10.62 -24.29
N GLN A 650 7.43 10.50 -23.88
CA GLN A 650 6.33 11.30 -24.40
C GLN A 650 6.12 12.63 -23.65
N LEU A 651 6.92 12.95 -22.63
CA LEU A 651 6.76 14.18 -21.87
C LEU A 651 7.62 15.30 -22.46
N LEU A 652 7.01 16.45 -22.72
CA LEU A 652 7.66 17.67 -23.16
C LEU A 652 7.53 18.73 -22.06
N LYS A 653 8.65 19.17 -21.50
CA LYS A 653 8.71 20.07 -20.34
C LYS A 653 9.35 21.41 -20.71
N GLY A 654 8.73 22.53 -20.39
CA GLY A 654 9.36 23.85 -20.49
C GLY A 654 10.60 23.94 -19.58
N LYS A 655 11.70 24.47 -20.12
CA LYS A 655 12.99 24.55 -19.43
C LYS A 655 12.93 25.49 -18.24
N GLU A 656 13.84 25.25 -17.28
CA GLU A 656 14.09 26.20 -16.19
C GLU A 656 14.50 27.55 -16.79
N ASP A 657 14.02 28.65 -16.19
CA ASP A 657 14.23 30.03 -16.64
C ASP A 657 13.51 30.43 -17.95
N ASN A 658 12.68 29.57 -18.54
CA ASN A 658 11.79 29.98 -19.63
C ASN A 658 10.85 31.11 -19.15
N GLU A 659 10.63 32.12 -19.99
CA GLU A 659 9.87 33.31 -19.61
C GLU A 659 8.39 32.99 -19.39
N THR A 660 7.81 32.05 -20.13
CA THR A 660 6.38 31.73 -20.07
C THR A 660 6.09 30.28 -19.66
N THR A 661 6.97 29.35 -20.04
CA THR A 661 6.71 27.91 -19.98
C THR A 661 7.44 27.16 -18.87
N ASP A 662 8.17 27.85 -17.98
CA ASP A 662 8.94 27.18 -16.92
C ASP A 662 8.06 26.25 -16.08
N GLY A 663 8.44 24.97 -16.07
CA GLY A 663 7.81 23.92 -15.30
C GLY A 663 6.46 23.44 -15.85
N LEU A 664 6.03 23.92 -17.02
CA LEU A 664 4.90 23.35 -17.76
C LEU A 664 5.31 21.99 -18.34
N VAL A 665 4.50 20.96 -18.12
CA VAL A 665 4.70 19.62 -18.66
C VAL A 665 3.49 19.21 -19.48
N LEU A 666 3.75 18.83 -20.73
CA LEU A 666 2.76 18.28 -21.65
C LEU A 666 3.12 16.83 -21.97
N LYS A 667 2.11 15.99 -22.20
CA LYS A 667 2.28 14.65 -22.75
C LYS A 667 1.89 14.67 -24.22
N ILE A 668 2.80 14.22 -25.07
CA ILE A 668 2.68 14.23 -26.51
C ILE A 668 2.55 12.78 -26.99
N THR A 669 1.38 12.43 -27.53
CA THR A 669 1.04 11.09 -28.05
C THR A 669 0.98 11.04 -29.57
N LEU A 670 1.44 12.10 -30.23
CA LEU A 670 1.50 12.19 -31.69
C LEU A 670 2.46 11.16 -32.26
N ASP A 671 2.02 10.48 -33.33
CA ASP A 671 2.87 9.61 -34.13
C ASP A 671 3.82 10.42 -35.03
N PRO A 672 4.96 9.84 -35.46
CA PRO A 672 5.86 10.50 -36.41
C PRO A 672 5.19 10.94 -37.72
N SER A 673 4.07 10.32 -38.11
CA SER A 673 3.29 10.71 -39.29
C SER A 673 2.42 11.96 -39.10
N GLN A 674 2.19 12.36 -37.85
CA GLN A 674 1.37 13.51 -37.45
C GLN A 674 2.22 14.76 -37.15
N VAL A 675 3.55 14.60 -37.09
CA VAL A 675 4.51 15.68 -36.87
C VAL A 675 4.88 16.33 -38.20
N GLY A 676 4.72 17.64 -38.31
CA GLY A 676 4.90 18.41 -39.56
C GLY A 676 5.87 19.58 -39.42
N GLU A 677 5.87 20.47 -40.42
CA GLU A 677 6.59 21.76 -40.33
C GLU A 677 5.71 22.90 -39.77
N ALA A 678 4.48 22.59 -39.32
CA ALA A 678 3.53 23.57 -38.81
C ALA A 678 3.11 23.19 -37.39
N VAL A 679 2.80 24.20 -36.58
CA VAL A 679 2.31 24.06 -35.19
C VAL A 679 1.21 23.01 -35.11
N GLU A 680 1.44 21.97 -34.31
CA GLU A 680 0.53 20.82 -34.15
C GLU A 680 -0.72 21.17 -33.36
N GLY A 681 -0.65 22.16 -32.46
CA GLY A 681 -1.80 22.61 -31.70
C GLY A 681 -1.48 23.74 -30.73
N THR A 682 -2.49 24.12 -29.97
CA THR A 682 -2.41 25.10 -28.89
C THR A 682 -2.80 24.45 -27.57
N ILE A 683 -2.27 24.96 -26.46
CA ILE A 683 -2.67 24.59 -25.10
C ILE A 683 -3.01 25.85 -24.31
N THR A 684 -4.22 25.89 -23.76
CA THR A 684 -4.67 26.94 -22.84
C THR A 684 -4.55 26.42 -21.41
N ILE A 685 -3.66 27.03 -20.61
CA ILE A 685 -3.40 26.59 -19.23
C ILE A 685 -4.37 27.28 -18.26
N THR A 686 -4.98 26.51 -17.37
CA THR A 686 -5.89 26.98 -16.33
C THR A 686 -5.30 26.70 -14.95
N LYS A 687 -5.55 27.61 -14.01
CA LYS A 687 -5.12 27.46 -12.61
C LYS A 687 -6.32 27.44 -11.68
N GLY A 688 -6.62 26.27 -11.14
CA GLY A 688 -7.76 26.05 -10.26
C GLY A 688 -7.69 26.82 -8.94
N ILE A 689 -8.83 26.95 -8.29
CA ILE A 689 -9.02 27.73 -7.06
C ILE A 689 -8.18 27.16 -5.91
N ALA A 690 -8.10 25.84 -5.79
CA ALA A 690 -7.32 25.22 -4.72
C ALA A 690 -5.81 25.44 -4.95
N ALA A 691 -5.35 25.39 -6.20
CA ALA A 691 -3.95 25.70 -6.53
C ALA A 691 -3.62 27.18 -6.31
N ARG A 692 -4.49 28.11 -6.74
CA ARG A 692 -4.36 29.55 -6.44
C ARG A 692 -4.28 29.79 -4.94
N MET A 693 -5.18 29.19 -4.15
CA MET A 693 -5.18 29.33 -2.70
C MET A 693 -3.89 28.76 -2.08
N ARG A 694 -3.50 27.54 -2.47
CA ARG A 694 -2.27 26.88 -2.02
C ARG A 694 -1.07 27.78 -2.23
N ASP A 695 -0.91 28.34 -3.43
CA ASP A 695 0.28 29.13 -3.77
C ASP A 695 0.33 30.45 -2.98
N LYS A 696 -0.82 31.12 -2.80
CA LYS A 696 -0.91 32.34 -1.96
C LYS A 696 -0.58 32.03 -0.50
N VAL A 697 -1.16 30.99 0.06
CA VAL A 697 -0.98 30.58 1.47
C VAL A 697 0.43 30.04 1.73
N ALA A 698 1.03 29.33 0.77
CA ALA A 698 2.40 28.86 0.82
C ALA A 698 3.40 30.03 0.88
N SER A 699 3.16 31.11 0.13
CA SER A 699 4.01 32.31 0.17
C SER A 699 4.08 32.97 1.57
N TYR A 700 3.04 32.80 2.40
CA TYR A 700 3.01 33.33 3.77
C TYR A 700 3.70 32.42 4.79
N SER A 701 3.62 31.10 4.58
CA SER A 701 4.07 30.07 5.53
C SER A 701 5.44 29.48 5.23
N LYS A 702 6.06 29.83 4.10
CA LYS A 702 7.41 29.38 3.71
C LYS A 702 8.42 29.59 4.86
N SER A 703 9.07 28.52 5.29
CA SER A 703 10.09 28.61 6.35
C SER A 703 11.28 29.46 5.89
N GLY A 704 11.78 30.35 6.74
CA GLY A 704 12.93 31.20 6.43
C GLY A 704 12.59 32.49 5.70
N ASP A 705 11.63 32.43 4.77
CA ASP A 705 11.42 33.44 3.72
C ASP A 705 9.96 33.96 3.65
N GLY A 706 9.02 33.23 4.25
CA GLY A 706 7.60 33.58 4.29
C GLY A 706 7.33 34.88 5.04
N ALA A 707 6.25 35.58 4.67
CA ALA A 707 5.90 36.86 5.29
C ALA A 707 5.64 36.75 6.80
N LEU A 708 5.02 35.66 7.26
CA LEU A 708 4.76 35.44 8.69
C LEU A 708 6.04 35.14 9.47
N ASP A 709 6.91 34.29 8.91
CA ASP A 709 8.18 33.93 9.54
C ASP A 709 9.09 35.16 9.71
N ARG A 710 9.13 36.03 8.69
CA ARG A 710 9.85 37.31 8.77
C ARG A 710 9.30 38.23 9.86
N ARG A 711 7.97 38.29 10.04
CA ARG A 711 7.35 39.05 11.15
C ARG A 711 7.72 38.46 12.50
N ILE A 712 7.61 37.15 12.66
CA ILE A 712 7.96 36.43 13.91
C ILE A 712 9.42 36.72 14.30
N LYS A 713 10.37 36.50 13.37
CA LYS A 713 11.80 36.79 13.60
C LYS A 713 12.04 38.24 13.97
N GLY A 714 11.35 39.18 13.31
CA GLY A 714 11.44 40.61 13.63
C GLY A 714 11.04 40.94 15.07
N TYR A 715 10.03 40.26 15.62
CA TYR A 715 9.64 40.41 17.03
C TYR A 715 10.58 39.66 17.97
N GLU A 716 11.08 38.49 17.59
CA GLU A 716 12.06 37.72 18.38
C GLU A 716 13.34 38.55 18.60
N THR A 717 13.89 39.17 17.56
CA THR A 717 15.05 40.08 17.69
C THR A 717 14.76 41.30 18.56
N GLN A 718 13.55 41.86 18.50
CA GLN A 718 13.15 42.96 19.40
C GLN A 718 13.09 42.51 20.86
N ILE A 719 12.55 41.32 21.13
CA ILE A 719 12.50 40.73 22.47
C ILE A 719 13.91 40.49 23.01
N GLU A 720 14.82 39.95 22.19
CA GLU A 720 16.22 39.76 22.59
C GLU A 720 16.88 41.09 22.98
N THR A 721 16.65 42.14 22.19
CA THR A 721 17.17 43.49 22.47
C THR A 721 16.59 44.06 23.77
N ILE A 722 15.29 43.90 23.99
CA ILE A 722 14.61 44.34 25.22
C ILE A 722 15.12 43.56 26.43
N THR A 723 15.26 42.25 26.31
CA THR A 723 15.79 41.36 27.37
C THR A 723 17.19 41.79 27.79
N LYS A 724 18.05 42.11 26.82
CA LYS A 724 19.39 42.63 27.08
C LYS A 724 19.36 43.97 27.83
N ARG A 725 18.49 44.90 27.44
CA ARG A 725 18.32 46.20 28.11
C ARG A 725 17.81 46.06 29.55
N ILE A 726 16.83 45.17 29.79
CA ILE A 726 16.33 44.87 31.14
C ILE A 726 17.49 44.38 32.00
N LYS A 727 18.27 43.41 31.50
CA LYS A 727 19.43 42.88 32.21
C LYS A 727 20.46 43.96 32.54
N GLU A 728 20.80 44.83 31.59
CA GLU A 728 21.73 45.95 31.82
C GLU A 728 21.21 46.95 32.88
N ILE A 729 19.90 47.22 32.88
CA ILE A 729 19.28 48.09 33.90
C ILE A 729 19.35 47.42 35.28
N ASP A 730 18.96 46.15 35.38
CA ASP A 730 18.95 45.41 36.65
C ASP A 730 20.37 45.28 37.23
N GLU A 731 21.38 44.97 36.41
CA GLU A 731 22.80 44.95 36.84
C GLU A 731 23.26 46.33 37.36
N ARG A 732 22.89 47.42 36.69
CA ARG A 732 23.20 48.78 37.14
C ARG A 732 22.49 49.12 38.46
N LEU A 733 21.25 48.67 38.65
CA LEU A 733 20.49 48.89 39.88
C LEU A 733 21.11 48.14 41.07
N VAL A 734 21.68 46.96 40.85
CA VAL A 734 22.45 46.23 41.88
C VAL A 734 23.65 47.05 42.35
N ILE A 735 24.47 47.55 41.42
CA ILE A 735 25.64 48.39 41.76
C ILE A 735 25.18 49.69 42.44
N ARG A 736 24.08 50.28 41.97
CA ARG A 736 23.50 51.50 42.55
C ARG A 736 23.06 51.27 44.00
N ARG A 737 22.40 50.15 44.28
CA ARG A 737 21.99 49.73 45.62
C ARG A 737 23.21 49.61 46.54
N GLU A 738 24.28 48.96 46.11
CA GLU A 738 25.53 48.85 46.89
C GLU A 738 26.16 50.22 47.19
N MET A 739 26.23 51.11 46.19
CA MET A 739 26.74 52.47 46.38
C MET A 739 25.89 53.29 47.36
N LEU A 740 24.57 53.15 47.32
CA LEU A 740 23.66 53.81 48.25
C LEU A 740 23.89 53.30 49.67
N PHE A 741 23.94 51.98 49.88
CA PHE A 741 24.26 51.40 51.19
C PHE A 741 25.61 51.88 51.73
N LYS A 742 26.65 51.94 50.90
CA LYS A 742 27.96 52.47 51.30
C LYS A 742 27.88 53.94 51.74
N ARG A 743 27.10 54.77 51.05
CA ARG A 743 26.89 56.18 51.43
C ARG A 743 26.13 56.33 52.74
N PHE A 744 25.08 55.54 52.94
CA PHE A 744 24.33 55.53 54.19
C PHE A 744 25.20 55.04 55.36
N TYR A 745 26.03 54.03 55.14
CA TYR A 745 26.99 53.55 56.13
C TYR A 745 28.00 54.62 56.55
N GLU A 746 28.62 55.33 55.59
CA GLU A 746 29.54 56.43 55.93
C GLU A 746 28.82 57.58 56.65
N MET A 747 27.58 57.92 56.27
CA MET A 747 26.79 58.91 57.00
C MET A 747 26.51 58.48 58.45
N GLU A 748 26.11 57.22 58.68
CA GLU A 748 25.88 56.68 60.03
C GLU A 748 27.16 56.70 60.88
N ARG A 749 28.31 56.41 60.26
CA ARG A 749 29.63 56.50 60.90
C ARG A 749 29.97 57.94 61.28
N THR A 750 29.84 58.89 60.36
CA THR A 750 30.07 60.31 60.63
C THR A 750 29.09 60.86 61.67
N LEU A 751 27.81 60.46 61.64
CA LEU A 751 26.83 60.82 62.65
C LEU A 751 27.20 60.26 64.03
N GLY A 752 27.71 59.03 64.08
CA GLY A 752 28.25 58.45 65.32
C GLY A 752 29.44 59.23 65.86
N GLU A 753 30.39 59.59 65.00
CA GLU A 753 31.54 60.45 65.36
C GLU A 753 31.09 61.84 65.83
N LEU A 754 30.13 62.46 65.15
CA LEU A 754 29.56 63.77 65.52
C LEU A 754 28.81 63.70 66.84
N ASN A 755 27.99 62.68 67.07
CA ASN A 755 27.31 62.45 68.34
C ASN A 755 28.34 62.27 69.46
N SER A 756 29.37 61.44 69.25
CA SER A 756 30.44 61.26 70.23
C SER A 756 31.24 62.54 70.51
N THR A 757 31.46 63.38 69.50
CA THR A 757 32.12 64.69 69.64
C THR A 757 31.22 65.68 70.36
N GLY A 758 29.91 65.67 70.06
CA GLY A 758 28.89 66.45 70.76
C GLY A 758 28.78 66.07 72.23
N ASP A 759 28.80 64.78 72.54
CA ASP A 759 28.82 64.25 73.90
C ASP A 759 30.12 64.64 74.63
N PHE A 760 31.27 64.54 73.96
CA PHE A 760 32.55 64.98 74.48
C PHE A 760 32.54 66.49 74.78
N LEU A 761 32.11 67.33 73.84
CA LEU A 761 32.00 68.77 74.03
C LEU A 761 31.02 69.12 75.15
N THR A 762 29.89 68.43 75.23
CA THR A 762 28.90 68.60 76.30
C THR A 762 29.51 68.24 77.66
N SER A 763 30.29 67.16 77.73
CA SER A 763 31.02 66.78 78.95
C SER A 763 32.10 67.81 79.34
N GLN A 764 32.81 68.38 78.37
CA GLN A 764 33.81 69.43 78.59
C GLN A 764 33.16 70.75 79.02
N LEU A 765 32.03 71.13 78.42
CA LEU A 765 31.21 72.29 78.82
C LEU A 765 30.64 72.11 80.23
N ALA A 766 30.15 70.92 80.57
CA ALA A 766 29.69 70.61 81.92
C ALA A 766 30.84 70.69 82.94
N ASN A 767 32.03 70.20 82.58
CA ASN A 767 33.22 70.34 83.40
C ASN A 767 33.68 71.81 83.54
N LEU A 768 33.60 72.62 82.49
CA LEU A 768 33.86 74.06 82.54
C LEU A 768 32.86 74.82 83.42
N ASP A 769 31.56 74.54 83.32
CA ASP A 769 30.54 75.13 84.20
C ASP A 769 30.74 74.71 85.67
N SER A 770 31.15 73.46 85.91
CA SER A 770 31.47 72.99 87.25
C SER A 770 32.72 73.65 87.85
N ASN A 771 33.75 73.90 87.04
CA ASN A 771 34.97 74.60 87.47
C ASN A 771 34.75 76.11 87.66
N TRP A 772 33.91 76.75 86.84
CA TRP A 772 33.52 78.16 87.00
C TRP A 772 32.78 78.39 88.32
N LYS A 773 31.95 77.42 88.77
CA LYS A 773 31.24 77.50 90.06
C LYS A 773 32.13 77.30 91.28
N PHE A 774 33.35 76.80 91.12
CA PHE A 774 34.26 76.56 92.26
C PHE A 774 35.10 77.79 92.66
N ASN A 775 35.33 78.74 91.75
CA ASN A 775 36.15 79.95 92.02
C ASN A 775 35.35 81.15 92.57
N GLN A 776 34.11 80.96 93.01
CA GLN A 776 33.23 82.02 93.55
C GLN A 776 32.76 81.80 95.00
N LYS A 777 33.57 81.15 95.85
CA LYS A 777 33.34 81.17 97.30
C LYS A 777 34.55 81.66 98.08
#